data_AF-A0A179GF24-F1
#
_entry.id   AF-A0A179GF24-F1
#
_cell.length_a   1.000
_cell.length_b   1.000
_cell.length_c   1.000
_cell.angle_alpha   90.00
_cell.angle_beta   90.00
_cell.angle_gamma   90.00
#
_symmetry.space_group_name_H-M   'P 1'
#
loop_
_entity.id
_entity.type
_entity.pdbx_description
1 polymer ?
#
loop_
_entity_poly.entity_id
_entity_poly.type
_entity_poly.pdbx_seq_one_letter_code
_entity_poly.pdbx_strand_id
1 'polypeptide(L)'
;MASSARSSLLLAGTVAVALLPYLTMAYSNSSLSTADMLRAQLALMNDRPDGCPPCFNCLLPAHTCAQYADCNEYNGKCHCPDGFGGDDCLEPLCGSLGRGKDRPMRSGSSCECDPGWAGINCNVCTENKACNALMETGAGGVCYQNGEVVNYNHQICDVTNKQITGLLGEQRPEVTFTCKKEEATCDFQFWVDAVESFYCHLTDCDSGADFGETKNTTSYKCEHISCSCIPGRMLCGKDGSIDLSDFLDQAIQGPGGFACTQRGGGSHDCAFTEPEMDKLIHDLIGDSSILLDCRAGECLYETEVPGYRRPVKQINTPLIAGVIAGCALFVVAVIVLTWFLSRRKLKYGAIRLEDSDDESTKLMADHKPAALYFSNVSYSLNGKSILSGIRGICHPGEVTAIMGASGAGKTSLLDILARKNKRGLVSGDFYVNGEKVGTSEYKKVVGFVDQEDTMLPTLTVHETILNSALLRLPRDMGRAAKEQRVLEVERELGIHHIRDSLIGSEEGKGRGISGGEKRRVGIACELVTSPSILFLDEPTSGLDAYNAYNVVECLVTLAKTYKRTVIFTIHQPRSNIVALFDRLLLLAQGKTVYSGPFSHCQAFFDSIGYECPPGFNIADYLVDLTMHAGSSTSVDDGTVAADVSSLGPSSTRAVKSIASISGEDSNAEPSQSPRPRNLRRDSVRARQERELFTRRRHAVDTAASSDAGGEDALAYRLQTNPPNTTQSGLEEDPHDLPPSAMTGTDLDLMTQAFSHSNITSAMLAEIHQAISAAGEANGANSNGYDTDSPIALNKTAMGRGYARVGYLRQFLILSQRTWKNLYRNPMLMLTHYAIAIILAVFSGYLFYGLTDDIPGFQNRLGLFFFLLALFGFSTLTSLNVFATERLLFVRERANGYYSPATYFAAKVLFDIIPLRIVPPILMGSIVYPMTGLVPDSAHFFKFILVLVLFNLAAAAICLFIGIVCKDGSVANLIGSLVMLFSLLFAGFLLNHDATPAGALWLQTLSIFHYGFESLIVNEVVELTLVDKKYGLDITVPGAAILSSFGFNNSALWTDIRNLGIFAASFILLAYAAMHVLLVEKR
;
A
#
# COMPACT_ATOMS: atom_id res chain seq x y z
N MET A 1 -7.47 -19.40 40.97
CA MET A 1 -8.90 -19.76 40.80
C MET A 1 -9.11 -19.99 39.31
N ALA A 2 -8.76 -21.17 38.79
CA ALA A 2 -9.67 -22.30 38.49
C ALA A 2 -10.81 -21.86 37.55
N SER A 3 -10.81 -22.14 36.24
CA SER A 3 -10.84 -23.44 35.51
C SER A 3 -12.15 -23.41 34.68
N SER A 4 -12.34 -23.87 33.44
CA SER A 4 -11.60 -24.46 32.31
C SER A 4 -12.71 -24.72 31.27
N ALA A 5 -12.68 -24.16 30.07
CA ALA A 5 -12.32 -24.80 28.79
C ALA A 5 -12.90 -26.20 28.48
N ARG A 6 -13.49 -26.31 27.26
CA ARG A 6 -13.42 -27.37 26.22
C ARG A 6 -14.81 -27.65 25.60
N SER A 7 -15.05 -27.47 24.28
CA SER A 7 -14.51 -28.22 23.12
C SER A 7 -14.93 -29.69 23.16
N SER A 8 -15.41 -30.39 22.12
CA SER A 8 -15.72 -30.15 20.71
C SER A 8 -16.26 -31.51 20.16
N LEU A 9 -16.82 -31.49 18.95
CA LEU A 9 -16.54 -32.43 17.84
C LEU A 9 -17.34 -33.74 17.66
N LEU A 10 -17.71 -33.92 16.38
CA LEU A 10 -17.86 -35.14 15.55
C LEU A 10 -19.23 -35.85 15.53
N LEU A 11 -19.74 -36.37 14.40
CA LEU A 11 -19.54 -36.16 12.95
C LEU A 11 -20.50 -37.12 12.22
N ALA A 12 -20.71 -36.85 10.91
CA ALA A 12 -21.18 -37.76 9.85
C ALA A 12 -22.66 -38.18 9.92
N GLY A 13 -23.49 -37.96 8.89
CA GLY A 13 -23.35 -38.38 7.48
C GLY A 13 -24.46 -39.44 7.25
N THR A 14 -25.29 -39.49 6.20
CA THR A 14 -25.10 -39.23 4.78
C THR A 14 -26.41 -39.56 4.04
N VAL A 15 -26.64 -38.92 2.88
CA VAL A 15 -27.31 -39.45 1.66
C VAL A 15 -28.86 -39.53 1.64
N ALA A 16 -29.43 -38.46 1.09
CA ALA A 16 -30.08 -38.36 -0.23
C ALA A 16 -31.12 -39.39 -0.74
N VAL A 17 -32.13 -38.79 -1.40
CA VAL A 17 -32.92 -39.24 -2.57
C VAL A 17 -34.36 -39.70 -2.29
N ALA A 18 -35.26 -38.96 -2.97
CA ALA A 18 -36.48 -39.39 -3.65
C ALA A 18 -37.86 -39.35 -2.93
N LEU A 19 -38.75 -38.60 -3.60
CA LEU A 19 -40.18 -38.83 -3.84
C LEU A 19 -41.21 -38.09 -2.95
N LEU A 20 -41.71 -36.97 -3.50
CA LEU A 20 -43.15 -36.68 -3.56
C LEU A 20 -43.86 -37.82 -4.31
N PRO A 21 -45.10 -38.23 -3.95
CA PRO A 21 -46.28 -37.36 -4.06
C PRO A 21 -47.33 -37.47 -2.93
N TYR A 22 -48.12 -36.39 -2.80
CA TYR A 22 -49.53 -36.29 -2.39
C TYR A 22 -50.11 -37.28 -1.35
N LEU A 23 -50.64 -36.72 -0.25
CA LEU A 23 -51.98 -37.05 0.27
C LEU A 23 -52.46 -36.00 1.29
N THR A 24 -53.50 -35.30 0.86
CA THR A 24 -54.60 -34.67 1.61
C THR A 24 -54.72 -35.04 3.10
N MET A 25 -54.61 -34.03 3.98
CA MET A 25 -55.25 -34.07 5.29
C MET A 25 -56.54 -33.26 5.21
N ALA A 26 -57.66 -33.98 5.22
CA ALA A 26 -58.97 -33.42 5.40
C ALA A 26 -59.06 -32.82 6.82
N TYR A 27 -59.17 -31.50 6.91
CA TYR A 27 -59.68 -30.86 8.11
C TYR A 27 -61.19 -31.13 8.15
N SER A 28 -61.63 -31.88 9.15
CA SER A 28 -63.04 -32.04 9.46
C SER A 28 -63.59 -30.72 9.98
N ASN A 29 -64.40 -30.03 9.16
CA ASN A 29 -65.30 -28.99 9.61
C ASN A 29 -66.33 -29.59 10.58
N SER A 30 -66.10 -29.49 11.88
CA SER A 30 -67.18 -29.56 12.86
C SER A 30 -67.74 -28.15 13.03
N SER A 31 -68.92 -27.89 12.46
CA SER A 31 -69.70 -26.69 12.73
C SER A 31 -70.08 -26.67 14.22
N LEU A 32 -69.48 -25.76 14.98
CA LEU A 32 -69.88 -25.50 16.36
C LEU A 32 -71.31 -24.95 16.34
N SER A 33 -72.20 -25.54 17.15
CA SER A 33 -73.57 -25.04 17.26
C SER A 33 -73.60 -23.75 18.07
N THR A 34 -74.61 -22.90 17.85
CA THR A 34 -74.86 -21.70 18.68
C THR A 34 -74.96 -22.02 20.17
N ALA A 35 -75.36 -23.25 20.54
CA ALA A 35 -75.40 -23.73 21.91
C ALA A 35 -74.00 -23.97 22.53
N ASP A 36 -73.00 -24.31 21.71
CA ASP A 36 -71.62 -24.52 22.18
C ASP A 36 -70.90 -23.18 22.35
N MET A 37 -71.19 -22.19 21.50
CA MET A 37 -70.78 -20.80 21.73
C MET A 37 -71.41 -20.22 22.99
N LEU A 38 -72.69 -20.47 23.26
CA LEU A 38 -73.36 -20.00 24.47
C LEU A 38 -72.78 -20.63 25.76
N ARG A 39 -72.35 -21.90 25.69
CA ARG A 39 -71.65 -22.58 26.80
C ARG A 39 -70.26 -22.01 27.03
N ALA A 40 -69.51 -21.70 25.98
CA ALA A 40 -68.21 -21.02 26.10
C ALA A 40 -68.37 -19.62 26.69
N GLN A 41 -69.45 -18.90 26.31
CA GLN A 41 -69.80 -17.59 26.84
C GLN A 41 -70.18 -17.65 28.34
N LEU A 42 -70.94 -18.65 28.76
CA LEU A 42 -71.25 -18.90 30.19
C LEU A 42 -70.01 -19.32 31.00
N ALA A 43 -69.10 -20.11 30.43
CA ALA A 43 -67.86 -20.52 31.09
C ALA A 43 -66.90 -19.35 31.33
N LEU A 44 -66.84 -18.37 30.41
CA LEU A 44 -66.06 -17.14 30.56
C LEU A 44 -66.66 -16.13 31.54
N MET A 45 -67.95 -16.26 31.89
CA MET A 45 -68.64 -15.34 32.82
C MET A 45 -68.58 -15.76 34.30
N ASN A 46 -68.15 -16.99 34.62
CA ASN A 46 -68.20 -17.51 35.99
C ASN A 46 -67.10 -16.98 36.95
N ASP A 47 -65.99 -16.43 36.45
CA ASP A 47 -64.86 -15.93 37.28
C ASP A 47 -64.76 -14.39 37.30
N ARG A 48 -65.84 -13.68 36.97
CA ARG A 48 -65.85 -12.24 36.75
C ARG A 48 -66.37 -11.45 37.96
N PRO A 49 -65.70 -10.35 38.38
CA PRO A 49 -66.25 -9.42 39.38
C PRO A 49 -67.54 -8.74 38.90
N ASP A 50 -68.52 -8.57 39.79
CA ASP A 50 -69.78 -7.89 39.49
C ASP A 50 -69.55 -6.46 38.97
N GLY A 51 -70.08 -6.16 37.78
CA GLY A 51 -70.07 -4.81 37.18
C GLY A 51 -69.06 -4.57 36.05
N CYS A 52 -68.24 -5.56 35.68
CA CYS A 52 -67.34 -5.42 34.54
C CYS A 52 -68.10 -5.73 33.20
N PRO A 53 -67.85 -5.06 32.05
CA PRO A 53 -68.47 -5.34 30.73
C PRO A 53 -67.65 -6.31 29.84
N PRO A 54 -68.25 -7.19 29.01
CA PRO A 54 -67.54 -8.23 28.24
C PRO A 54 -66.37 -7.65 27.41
N CYS A 55 -65.26 -8.39 27.35
CA CYS A 55 -64.13 -8.01 26.49
C CYS A 55 -64.58 -8.02 25.03
N PHE A 56 -64.15 -7.02 24.26
CA PHE A 56 -64.44 -6.94 22.83
C PHE A 56 -63.98 -8.22 22.13
N ASN A 57 -64.88 -8.84 21.37
CA ASN A 57 -64.57 -9.96 20.50
C ASN A 57 -65.50 -9.94 19.30
N CYS A 58 -64.97 -9.59 18.12
CA CYS A 58 -65.74 -9.43 16.89
C CYS A 58 -66.38 -10.73 16.35
N LEU A 59 -66.05 -11.91 16.92
CA LEU A 59 -66.72 -13.17 16.63
C LEU A 59 -68.06 -13.32 17.37
N LEU A 60 -68.35 -12.44 18.33
CA LEU A 60 -69.62 -12.42 19.07
C LEU A 60 -70.61 -11.45 18.39
N PRO A 61 -71.89 -11.81 18.23
CA PRO A 61 -72.88 -10.95 17.58
C PRO A 61 -73.10 -9.58 18.23
N ALA A 62 -72.64 -9.39 19.47
CA ALA A 62 -72.73 -8.15 20.20
C ALA A 62 -71.62 -7.13 19.85
N HIS A 63 -70.60 -7.55 19.09
CA HIS A 63 -69.44 -6.74 18.72
C HIS A 63 -69.19 -6.89 17.22
N THR A 64 -69.18 -5.79 16.49
CA THR A 64 -68.92 -5.75 15.05
C THR A 64 -67.68 -4.91 14.78
N CYS A 65 -66.89 -5.32 13.79
CA CYS A 65 -65.80 -4.50 13.30
C CYS A 65 -66.33 -3.31 12.51
N ALA A 66 -65.94 -2.10 12.89
CA ALA A 66 -66.25 -0.90 12.12
C ALA A 66 -65.34 -0.79 10.88
N GLN A 67 -65.65 0.15 9.99
CA GLN A 67 -64.89 0.39 8.76
C GLN A 67 -64.81 -0.83 7.82
N TYR A 68 -65.79 -1.74 7.91
CA TYR A 68 -65.82 -3.00 7.16
C TYR A 68 -64.53 -3.83 7.32
N ALA A 69 -63.84 -3.67 8.46
CA ALA A 69 -62.61 -4.38 8.76
C ALA A 69 -62.85 -5.87 9.01
N ASP A 70 -61.89 -6.69 8.58
CA ASP A 70 -61.93 -8.13 8.82
C ASP A 70 -61.75 -8.46 10.31
N CYS A 71 -62.56 -9.38 10.83
CA CYS A 71 -62.40 -9.90 12.18
C CYS A 71 -61.28 -10.95 12.21
N ASN A 72 -60.27 -10.75 13.06
CA ASN A 72 -59.20 -11.73 13.23
C ASN A 72 -59.68 -12.88 14.13
N GLU A 73 -59.84 -14.05 13.51
CA GLU A 73 -60.35 -15.26 14.17
C GLU A 73 -59.47 -15.74 15.35
N TYR A 74 -58.19 -15.36 15.40
CA TYR A 74 -57.25 -15.84 16.42
C TYR A 74 -57.27 -15.03 17.72
N ASN A 75 -57.49 -13.73 17.64
CA ASN A 75 -57.44 -12.84 18.80
C ASN A 75 -58.76 -12.12 19.08
N GLY A 76 -59.77 -12.28 18.22
CA GLY A 76 -61.08 -11.64 18.36
C GLY A 76 -61.06 -10.12 18.17
N LYS A 77 -59.97 -9.55 17.63
CA LYS A 77 -59.83 -8.12 17.35
C LYS A 77 -60.00 -7.83 15.87
N CYS A 78 -60.38 -6.61 15.53
CA CYS A 78 -60.55 -6.20 14.15
C CYS A 78 -59.19 -5.84 13.50
N HIS A 79 -59.05 -6.14 12.20
CA HIS A 79 -57.91 -5.74 11.40
C HIS A 79 -58.15 -4.36 10.78
N CYS A 80 -57.78 -3.31 11.51
CA CYS A 80 -58.15 -1.95 11.12
C CYS A 80 -57.45 -1.44 9.86
N PRO A 81 -58.16 -0.71 8.99
CA PRO A 81 -57.57 -0.03 7.85
C PRO A 81 -56.67 1.13 8.29
N ASP A 82 -55.84 1.61 7.36
CA ASP A 82 -54.86 2.65 7.64
C ASP A 82 -55.51 3.94 8.17
N GLY A 83 -55.06 4.39 9.34
CA GLY A 83 -55.62 5.55 10.03
C GLY A 83 -56.64 5.22 11.10
N PHE A 84 -57.01 3.95 11.28
CA PHE A 84 -57.91 3.48 12.35
C PHE A 84 -57.21 2.47 13.26
N GLY A 85 -57.61 2.46 14.53
CA GLY A 85 -57.10 1.57 15.56
C GLY A 85 -58.15 1.30 16.64
N GLY A 86 -57.71 0.70 17.74
CA GLY A 86 -58.60 0.16 18.75
C GLY A 86 -58.93 -1.31 18.46
N ASP A 87 -59.75 -1.91 19.34
CA ASP A 87 -60.17 -3.30 19.15
C ASP A 87 -61.30 -3.44 18.12
N ASP A 88 -62.06 -2.36 17.89
CA ASP A 88 -63.26 -2.25 17.04
C ASP A 88 -63.09 -1.38 15.77
N CYS A 89 -61.92 -0.76 15.59
CA CYS A 89 -61.58 0.14 14.47
C CYS A 89 -62.35 1.46 14.42
N LEU A 90 -62.88 1.94 15.55
CA LEU A 90 -63.54 3.25 15.63
C LEU A 90 -62.60 4.39 16.04
N GLU A 91 -61.41 4.09 16.56
CA GLU A 91 -60.49 5.10 17.07
C GLU A 91 -59.52 5.59 15.99
N PRO A 92 -59.48 6.90 15.68
CA PRO A 92 -58.55 7.43 14.69
C PRO A 92 -57.12 7.44 15.21
N LEU A 93 -56.18 7.10 14.33
CA LEU A 93 -54.74 7.12 14.59
C LEU A 93 -54.11 8.42 14.07
N CYS A 94 -53.18 8.96 14.87
CA CYS A 94 -52.44 10.19 14.57
C CYS A 94 -50.99 9.88 14.13
N GLY A 95 -50.20 10.90 13.79
CA GLY A 95 -48.87 10.73 13.20
C GLY A 95 -48.91 10.26 11.73
N SER A 96 -47.76 10.18 11.07
CA SER A 96 -47.68 9.82 9.64
C SER A 96 -47.89 8.33 9.32
N LEU A 97 -48.30 8.02 8.08
CA LEU A 97 -48.29 6.65 7.57
C LEU A 97 -46.89 5.99 7.62
N GLY A 98 -45.82 6.79 7.53
CA GLY A 98 -44.43 6.30 7.64
C GLY A 98 -44.08 5.64 8.98
N ARG A 99 -44.88 5.83 10.03
CA ARG A 99 -44.72 5.13 11.32
C ARG A 99 -45.33 3.73 11.34
N GLY A 100 -46.09 3.34 10.31
CA GLY A 100 -46.74 2.04 10.23
C GLY A 100 -47.66 1.75 11.42
N LYS A 101 -47.39 0.67 12.15
CA LYS A 101 -48.22 0.21 13.30
C LYS A 101 -47.97 0.98 14.60
N ASP A 102 -46.91 1.78 14.68
CA ASP A 102 -46.54 2.54 15.89
C ASP A 102 -47.25 3.91 16.00
N ARG A 103 -48.34 4.08 15.25
CA ARG A 103 -49.12 5.33 15.23
C ARG A 103 -49.92 5.47 16.53
N PRO A 104 -49.83 6.61 17.24
CA PRO A 104 -50.57 6.83 18.48
C PRO A 104 -52.06 7.04 18.24
N MET A 105 -52.90 6.59 19.18
CA MET A 105 -54.33 6.92 19.19
C MET A 105 -54.57 8.40 19.53
N ARG A 106 -55.66 8.97 19.03
CA ARG A 106 -56.02 10.37 19.27
C ARG A 106 -56.35 10.65 20.74
N SER A 107 -55.73 11.68 21.32
CA SER A 107 -55.89 12.07 22.73
C SER A 107 -56.69 13.37 22.96
N GLY A 108 -57.21 14.00 21.88
CA GLY A 108 -57.97 15.26 21.92
C GLY A 108 -58.99 15.40 20.78
N SER A 109 -59.41 16.63 20.46
CA SER A 109 -60.41 16.91 19.41
C SER A 109 -59.87 16.78 17.98
N SER A 110 -58.56 16.87 17.77
CA SER A 110 -57.90 16.72 16.47
C SER A 110 -56.60 15.91 16.61
N CYS A 111 -56.18 15.26 15.52
CA CYS A 111 -54.89 14.57 15.49
C CYS A 111 -53.70 15.52 15.33
N GLU A 112 -52.57 15.17 15.95
CA GLU A 112 -51.27 15.80 15.69
C GLU A 112 -50.55 15.00 14.59
N CYS A 113 -50.36 15.62 13.42
CA CYS A 113 -49.71 14.99 12.27
C CYS A 113 -48.21 15.33 12.24
N ASP A 114 -47.40 14.37 11.77
CA ASP A 114 -45.98 14.64 11.49
C ASP A 114 -45.85 15.67 10.34
N PRO A 115 -44.72 16.40 10.23
CA PRO A 115 -44.51 17.37 9.16
C PRO A 115 -44.73 16.77 7.76
N GLY A 116 -45.52 17.45 6.93
CA GLY A 116 -45.84 17.01 5.58
C GLY A 116 -47.01 16.01 5.48
N TRP A 117 -47.77 15.82 6.57
CA TRP A 117 -49.00 15.02 6.62
C TRP A 117 -50.19 15.84 7.13
N ALA A 118 -51.39 15.56 6.62
CA ALA A 118 -52.63 16.25 6.94
C ALA A 118 -53.85 15.30 6.92
N GLY A 119 -55.02 15.84 7.27
CA GLY A 119 -56.29 15.12 7.36
C GLY A 119 -56.62 14.65 8.78
N ILE A 120 -57.87 14.22 9.01
CA ILE A 120 -58.38 13.80 10.33
C ILE A 120 -57.55 12.65 10.92
N ASN A 121 -57.17 11.70 10.07
CA ASN A 121 -56.34 10.55 10.42
C ASN A 121 -54.90 10.71 9.93
N CYS A 122 -54.41 11.91 9.60
CA CYS A 122 -53.03 12.16 9.13
C CYS A 122 -52.55 11.27 7.96
N ASN A 123 -53.46 10.84 7.07
CA ASN A 123 -53.17 9.93 5.95
C ASN A 123 -52.85 10.67 4.64
N VAL A 124 -53.08 11.98 4.56
CA VAL A 124 -52.92 12.75 3.32
C VAL A 124 -51.55 13.41 3.32
N CYS A 125 -50.69 13.05 2.37
CA CYS A 125 -49.40 13.72 2.22
C CYS A 125 -49.57 15.15 1.69
N THR A 126 -48.72 16.07 2.13
CA THR A 126 -48.69 17.46 1.64
C THR A 126 -47.35 17.86 1.03
N GLU A 127 -46.28 17.12 1.32
CA GLU A 127 -44.92 17.40 0.84
C GLU A 127 -44.23 16.13 0.33
N ASN A 128 -43.44 16.24 -0.73
CA ASN A 128 -42.69 15.10 -1.29
C ASN A 128 -41.78 14.42 -0.26
N LYS A 129 -41.11 15.20 0.61
CA LYS A 129 -40.19 14.67 1.62
C LYS A 129 -40.87 13.75 2.62
N ALA A 130 -42.18 13.94 2.87
CA ALA A 130 -42.96 13.13 3.79
C ALA A 130 -43.10 11.69 3.30
N CYS A 131 -43.13 11.49 1.98
CA CYS A 131 -43.26 10.18 1.34
C CYS A 131 -41.95 9.36 1.35
N ASN A 132 -40.80 9.97 1.63
CA ASN A 132 -39.52 9.27 1.62
C ASN A 132 -39.45 8.09 2.60
N ALA A 133 -40.17 8.18 3.73
CA ALA A 133 -40.22 7.11 4.73
C ALA A 133 -40.94 5.84 4.22
N LEU A 134 -41.75 5.97 3.17
CA LEU A 134 -42.48 4.87 2.54
C LEU A 134 -41.71 4.26 1.35
N MET A 135 -40.55 4.81 1.00
CA MET A 135 -39.69 4.32 -0.09
C MET A 135 -38.57 3.43 0.47
N GLU A 136 -38.22 2.34 -0.23
CA GLU A 136 -37.17 1.40 0.24
C GLU A 136 -35.78 2.04 0.40
N THR A 137 -35.48 3.03 -0.44
CA THR A 137 -34.22 3.78 -0.43
C THR A 137 -34.18 4.89 0.62
N GLY A 138 -35.32 5.21 1.24
CA GLY A 138 -35.46 6.35 2.15
C GLY A 138 -35.41 7.73 1.47
N ALA A 139 -35.49 7.79 0.13
CA ALA A 139 -35.45 9.02 -0.67
C ALA A 139 -36.13 8.83 -2.05
N GLY A 140 -36.62 9.93 -2.64
CA GLY A 140 -37.23 9.91 -3.99
C GLY A 140 -38.74 9.70 -3.99
N GLY A 141 -39.40 9.80 -2.83
CA GLY A 141 -40.85 9.79 -2.73
C GLY A 141 -41.44 11.12 -3.22
N VAL A 142 -42.54 11.04 -3.98
CA VAL A 142 -43.31 12.18 -4.46
C VAL A 142 -44.71 12.11 -3.87
N CYS A 143 -45.20 13.22 -3.35
CA CYS A 143 -46.58 13.35 -2.91
C CYS A 143 -47.43 13.78 -4.11
N TYR A 144 -48.16 12.84 -4.69
CA TYR A 144 -49.05 13.04 -5.82
C TYR A 144 -50.41 13.52 -5.33
N GLN A 145 -50.84 14.70 -5.79
CA GLN A 145 -52.03 15.41 -5.28
C GLN A 145 -53.12 15.64 -6.35
N ASN A 146 -52.99 15.06 -7.54
CA ASN A 146 -53.96 15.28 -8.63
C ASN A 146 -55.25 14.47 -8.45
N GLY A 147 -55.33 13.62 -7.44
CA GLY A 147 -56.56 12.92 -7.05
C GLY A 147 -56.98 11.78 -7.97
N GLU A 148 -56.15 11.33 -8.92
CA GLU A 148 -56.28 10.03 -9.60
C GLU A 148 -55.59 8.96 -8.73
N VAL A 149 -56.21 7.79 -8.57
CA VAL A 149 -55.61 6.69 -7.81
C VAL A 149 -54.61 5.91 -8.67
N VAL A 150 -53.35 5.86 -8.24
CA VAL A 150 -52.33 5.01 -8.86
C VAL A 150 -52.24 3.68 -8.14
N ASN A 151 -52.10 3.70 -6.81
CA ASN A 151 -52.07 2.56 -5.90
C ASN A 151 -53.06 2.78 -4.74
N TYR A 152 -52.85 3.83 -3.93
CA TYR A 152 -53.57 4.15 -2.69
C TYR A 152 -53.77 5.67 -2.55
N ASN A 153 -54.99 6.16 -2.77
CA ASN A 153 -55.27 7.60 -2.73
C ASN A 153 -56.12 7.96 -1.50
N HIS A 154 -55.62 8.88 -0.67
CA HIS A 154 -56.35 9.42 0.47
C HIS A 154 -56.76 10.86 0.21
N GLN A 155 -58.03 11.18 0.48
CA GLN A 155 -58.58 12.51 0.32
C GLN A 155 -59.28 12.98 1.60
N ILE A 156 -59.10 14.26 1.93
CA ILE A 156 -59.82 14.98 2.98
C ILE A 156 -60.56 16.15 2.35
N CYS A 157 -61.83 16.32 2.71
CA CYS A 157 -62.73 17.27 2.09
C CYS A 157 -63.49 18.09 3.12
N ASP A 158 -63.61 19.39 2.88
CA ASP A 158 -64.54 20.26 3.59
C ASP A 158 -65.90 20.25 2.87
N VAL A 159 -67.00 20.11 3.61
CA VAL A 159 -68.35 20.16 3.02
C VAL A 159 -68.75 21.61 2.74
N THR A 160 -69.02 21.94 1.48
CA THR A 160 -69.26 23.34 1.03
C THR A 160 -70.74 23.71 0.89
N ASN A 161 -71.65 22.74 0.99
CA ASN A 161 -73.09 22.98 0.97
C ASN A 161 -73.48 23.95 2.10
N LYS A 162 -73.96 25.15 1.73
CA LYS A 162 -74.29 26.25 2.65
C LYS A 162 -75.39 25.90 3.65
N GLN A 163 -76.28 25.00 3.26
CA GLN A 163 -77.42 24.60 4.07
C GLN A 163 -77.08 23.43 5.01
N ILE A 164 -76.17 22.53 4.61
CA ILE A 164 -75.62 21.49 5.50
C ILE A 164 -74.80 22.16 6.61
N THR A 165 -73.94 23.12 6.25
CA THR A 165 -73.21 23.94 7.24
C THR A 165 -74.15 24.78 8.10
N GLY A 166 -75.25 25.30 7.54
CA GLY A 166 -76.31 25.99 8.30
C GLY A 166 -77.07 25.10 9.29
N LEU A 167 -77.36 23.84 8.93
CA LEU A 167 -78.05 22.86 9.77
C LEU A 167 -77.20 22.43 10.98
N LEU A 168 -75.89 22.31 10.78
CA LEU A 168 -74.92 21.89 11.81
C LEU A 168 -74.42 23.04 12.69
N GLY A 169 -74.75 24.30 12.36
CA GLY A 169 -74.42 25.47 13.17
C GLY A 169 -72.91 25.75 13.19
N GLU A 170 -72.31 25.79 14.39
CA GLU A 170 -70.86 25.99 14.56
C GLU A 170 -70.04 24.70 14.37
N GLN A 171 -70.69 23.54 14.24
CA GLN A 171 -70.01 22.25 14.07
C GLN A 171 -69.48 22.12 12.65
N ARG A 172 -68.24 21.65 12.50
CA ARG A 172 -67.57 21.55 11.20
C ARG A 172 -67.83 20.18 10.54
N PRO A 173 -68.54 20.12 9.40
CA PRO A 173 -68.67 18.90 8.61
C PRO A 173 -67.45 18.68 7.70
N GLU A 174 -66.85 17.50 7.79
CA GLU A 174 -65.72 17.08 6.97
C GLU A 174 -65.98 15.67 6.42
N VAL A 175 -65.34 15.33 5.31
CA VAL A 175 -65.48 14.02 4.65
C VAL A 175 -64.10 13.49 4.34
N THR A 176 -63.86 12.21 4.59
CA THR A 176 -62.70 11.50 4.05
C THR A 176 -63.13 10.53 2.97
N PHE A 177 -62.34 10.48 1.91
CA PHE A 177 -62.55 9.56 0.79
C PHE A 177 -61.24 8.86 0.47
N THR A 178 -61.20 7.54 0.59
CA THR A 178 -59.99 6.73 0.35
C THR A 178 -60.29 5.69 -0.72
N CYS A 179 -59.38 5.49 -1.68
CA CYS A 179 -59.54 4.48 -2.73
C CYS A 179 -58.28 3.63 -2.89
N LYS A 180 -58.47 2.34 -3.15
CA LYS A 180 -57.42 1.36 -3.43
C LYS A 180 -57.61 0.77 -4.82
N LYS A 181 -56.59 0.88 -5.69
CA LYS A 181 -56.71 0.44 -7.08
C LYS A 181 -56.70 -1.08 -7.24
N GLU A 182 -55.85 -1.78 -6.49
CA GLU A 182 -55.70 -3.24 -6.59
C GLU A 182 -56.95 -3.98 -6.12
N GLU A 183 -57.62 -3.45 -5.10
CA GLU A 183 -58.85 -4.04 -4.51
C GLU A 183 -60.13 -3.57 -5.23
N ALA A 184 -60.05 -2.53 -6.06
CA ALA A 184 -61.21 -1.86 -6.69
C ALA A 184 -62.26 -1.40 -5.66
N THR A 185 -61.80 -0.90 -4.51
CA THR A 185 -62.64 -0.44 -3.39
C THR A 185 -62.38 1.03 -3.06
N CYS A 186 -63.41 1.70 -2.56
CA CYS A 186 -63.32 3.05 -1.99
C CYS A 186 -64.15 3.17 -0.71
N ASP A 187 -63.69 3.97 0.24
CA ASP A 187 -64.34 4.23 1.51
C ASP A 187 -64.69 5.72 1.63
N PHE A 188 -65.94 6.01 1.98
CA PHE A 188 -66.46 7.35 2.24
C PHE A 188 -66.86 7.47 3.71
N GLN A 189 -66.38 8.49 4.41
CA GLN A 189 -66.67 8.69 5.83
C GLN A 189 -67.09 10.13 6.08
N PHE A 190 -68.14 10.31 6.87
CA PHE A 190 -68.68 11.63 7.21
C PHE A 190 -68.39 11.98 8.67
N TRP A 191 -67.82 13.15 8.89
CA TRP A 191 -67.33 13.61 10.18
C TRP A 191 -68.00 14.93 10.58
N VAL A 192 -68.29 15.07 11.87
CA VAL A 192 -68.76 16.32 12.47
C VAL A 192 -67.85 16.64 13.65
N ASP A 193 -67.16 17.79 13.62
CA ASP A 193 -66.13 18.16 14.60
C ASP A 193 -65.06 17.06 14.81
N ALA A 194 -64.59 16.49 13.69
CA ALA A 194 -63.66 15.35 13.66
C ALA A 194 -64.15 14.09 14.40
N VAL A 195 -65.45 13.97 14.65
CA VAL A 195 -66.09 12.75 15.17
C VAL A 195 -66.88 12.10 14.04
N GLU A 196 -66.56 10.85 13.74
CA GLU A 196 -67.23 10.10 12.69
C GLU A 196 -68.70 9.88 13.04
N SER A 197 -69.55 10.12 12.05
CA SER A 197 -71.00 9.94 12.16
C SER A 197 -71.41 8.63 11.51
N PHE A 198 -71.11 8.47 10.22
CA PHE A 198 -71.36 7.27 9.45
C PHE A 198 -70.25 7.06 8.41
N TYR A 199 -70.12 5.83 7.94
CA TYR A 199 -69.15 5.43 6.93
C TYR A 199 -69.81 4.53 5.89
N CYS A 200 -69.26 4.53 4.68
CA CYS A 200 -69.74 3.76 3.56
C CYS A 200 -68.57 3.09 2.85
N HIS A 201 -68.75 1.82 2.49
CA HIS A 201 -67.82 1.02 1.70
C HIS A 201 -68.38 0.83 0.30
N LEU A 202 -67.58 1.18 -0.70
CA LEU A 202 -67.91 1.12 -2.11
C LEU A 202 -67.05 0.05 -2.77
N THR A 203 -67.67 -0.84 -3.55
CA THR A 203 -66.99 -1.93 -4.25
C THR A 203 -67.25 -1.87 -5.75
N ASP A 204 -66.42 -2.59 -6.52
CA ASP A 204 -66.46 -2.59 -7.99
C ASP A 204 -66.29 -1.17 -8.56
N CYS A 205 -65.29 -0.46 -8.02
CA CYS A 205 -64.99 0.92 -8.39
C CYS A 205 -64.09 1.01 -9.62
N ASP A 206 -64.48 1.83 -10.59
CA ASP A 206 -63.65 2.28 -11.71
C ASP A 206 -63.26 3.75 -11.54
N SER A 207 -61.99 4.05 -11.81
CA SER A 207 -61.40 5.39 -11.65
C SER A 207 -60.89 5.92 -12.98
N GLY A 208 -61.25 7.16 -13.33
CA GLY A 208 -60.79 7.83 -14.54
C GLY A 208 -60.32 9.25 -14.26
N ALA A 209 -59.39 9.74 -15.08
CA ALA A 209 -58.91 11.12 -15.05
C ALA A 209 -58.80 11.69 -16.48
N ASP A 210 -59.21 12.94 -16.64
CA ASP A 210 -59.07 13.72 -17.87
C ASP A 210 -58.30 15.01 -17.56
N PHE A 211 -57.09 15.12 -18.12
CA PHE A 211 -56.14 16.21 -17.87
C PHE A 211 -56.10 17.14 -19.10
N GLY A 212 -56.96 18.17 -19.11
CA GLY A 212 -56.96 19.21 -20.13
C GLY A 212 -56.05 20.40 -19.80
N GLU A 213 -55.73 21.25 -20.78
CA GLU A 213 -54.86 22.43 -20.59
C GLU A 213 -55.38 23.45 -19.55
N THR A 214 -56.67 23.42 -19.22
CA THR A 214 -57.32 24.39 -18.31
C THR A 214 -58.14 23.74 -17.18
N LYS A 215 -58.39 22.44 -17.23
CA LYS A 215 -59.25 21.72 -16.28
C LYS A 215 -58.78 20.27 -16.16
N ASN A 216 -58.48 19.85 -14.93
CA ASN A 216 -58.24 18.45 -14.60
C ASN A 216 -59.49 17.91 -13.92
N THR A 217 -60.06 16.83 -14.44
CA THR A 217 -61.25 16.19 -13.84
C THR A 217 -60.90 14.76 -13.45
N THR A 218 -61.15 14.38 -12.21
CA THR A 218 -61.06 13.00 -11.73
C THR A 218 -62.46 12.49 -11.40
N SER A 219 -62.73 11.22 -11.69
CA SER A 219 -64.03 10.61 -11.44
C SER A 219 -63.89 9.16 -11.02
N TYR A 220 -64.65 8.78 -10.01
CA TYR A 220 -64.76 7.44 -9.46
C TYR A 220 -66.22 7.01 -9.56
N LYS A 221 -66.45 5.79 -10.05
CA LYS A 221 -67.78 5.21 -10.19
C LYS A 221 -67.76 3.81 -9.63
N CYS A 222 -68.61 3.54 -8.66
CA CYS A 222 -68.71 2.24 -8.00
C CYS A 222 -70.13 1.70 -8.15
N GLU A 223 -70.25 0.42 -8.51
CA GLU A 223 -71.55 -0.21 -8.75
C GLU A 223 -72.32 -0.45 -7.44
N HIS A 224 -71.60 -0.77 -6.35
CA HIS A 224 -72.20 -1.12 -5.06
C HIS A 224 -71.69 -0.21 -3.95
N ILE A 225 -72.60 0.16 -3.03
CA ILE A 225 -72.30 0.91 -1.82
C ILE A 225 -73.08 0.29 -0.64
N SER A 226 -72.41 0.18 0.49
CA SER A 226 -73.02 -0.17 1.77
C SER A 226 -72.61 0.88 2.79
N CYS A 227 -73.56 1.40 3.56
CA CYS A 227 -73.30 2.39 4.62
C CYS A 227 -73.70 1.83 5.99
N SER A 228 -73.11 2.38 7.05
CA SER A 228 -73.45 2.07 8.43
C SER A 228 -73.32 3.31 9.32
N CYS A 229 -74.32 3.52 10.20
CA CYS A 229 -74.34 4.59 11.18
C CYS A 229 -73.62 4.18 12.47
N ILE A 230 -72.88 5.09 13.11
CA ILE A 230 -72.32 4.86 14.44
C ILE A 230 -73.32 5.35 15.51
N PRO A 231 -73.90 4.45 16.33
CA PRO A 231 -74.97 4.82 17.26
C PRO A 231 -74.56 5.91 18.27
N GLY A 232 -75.44 6.87 18.51
CA GLY A 232 -75.25 7.96 19.48
C GLY A 232 -74.36 9.12 18.99
N ARG A 233 -74.00 9.13 17.71
CA ARG A 233 -73.27 10.24 17.06
C ARG A 233 -74.23 11.22 16.37
N MET A 234 -73.73 12.39 15.99
CA MET A 234 -74.53 13.34 15.20
C MET A 234 -75.00 12.65 13.92
N LEU A 235 -76.24 12.88 13.49
CA LEU A 235 -76.87 12.20 12.36
C LEU A 235 -77.21 10.71 12.56
N CYS A 236 -76.84 10.11 13.69
CA CYS A 236 -77.00 8.69 14.02
C CYS A 236 -77.54 8.50 15.46
N GLY A 237 -78.64 9.17 15.79
CA GLY A 237 -79.36 8.97 17.06
C GLY A 237 -78.89 9.79 18.26
N LYS A 238 -78.06 10.84 18.06
CA LYS A 238 -77.76 11.83 19.11
C LYS A 238 -78.92 12.79 19.34
N ASP A 239 -79.24 13.06 20.60
CA ASP A 239 -80.32 13.97 21.01
C ASP A 239 -80.19 15.35 20.33
N GLY A 240 -81.24 15.76 19.62
CA GLY A 240 -81.28 17.03 18.87
C GLY A 240 -80.73 16.97 17.43
N SER A 241 -80.39 15.78 16.92
CA SER A 241 -80.02 15.55 15.51
C SER A 241 -81.00 14.63 14.80
N ILE A 242 -81.06 14.70 13.47
CA ILE A 242 -81.84 13.79 12.62
C ILE A 242 -81.17 12.40 12.68
N ASP A 243 -81.92 11.32 12.83
CA ASP A 243 -81.35 9.96 12.80
C ASP A 243 -81.48 9.35 11.41
N LEU A 244 -80.34 9.06 10.77
CA LEU A 244 -80.25 8.50 9.42
C LEU A 244 -79.99 6.98 9.43
N SER A 245 -79.96 6.33 10.60
CA SER A 245 -79.57 4.92 10.72
C SER A 245 -80.37 3.99 9.81
N ASP A 246 -81.71 4.03 9.90
CA ASP A 246 -82.58 3.19 9.07
C ASP A 246 -82.49 3.52 7.57
N PHE A 247 -82.20 4.78 7.24
CA PHE A 247 -82.07 5.25 5.85
C PHE A 247 -80.77 4.75 5.22
N LEU A 248 -79.65 4.90 5.92
CA LEU A 248 -78.34 4.46 5.45
C LEU A 248 -78.26 2.94 5.28
N ASP A 249 -78.91 2.18 6.17
CA ASP A 249 -78.86 0.72 6.13
C ASP A 249 -79.78 0.11 5.04
N GLN A 250 -80.92 0.75 4.72
CA GLN A 250 -81.95 0.15 3.85
C GLN A 250 -82.06 0.79 2.46
N ALA A 251 -81.82 2.11 2.33
CA ALA A 251 -82.08 2.85 1.10
C ALA A 251 -80.84 3.00 0.21
N ILE A 252 -79.64 3.04 0.77
CA ILE A 252 -78.39 3.26 0.04
C ILE A 252 -77.87 1.93 -0.51
N GLN A 253 -77.97 1.73 -1.83
CA GLN A 253 -77.51 0.51 -2.51
C GLN A 253 -76.63 0.78 -3.74
N GLY A 254 -76.59 2.02 -4.24
CA GLY A 254 -75.76 2.45 -5.37
C GLY A 254 -76.51 2.57 -6.69
N PRO A 255 -75.81 2.98 -7.77
CA PRO A 255 -74.36 3.21 -7.87
C PRO A 255 -73.91 4.53 -7.20
N GLY A 256 -72.71 4.49 -6.62
CA GLY A 256 -72.06 5.65 -5.99
C GLY A 256 -71.05 6.32 -6.92
N GLY A 257 -70.97 7.65 -6.88
CA GLY A 257 -70.05 8.43 -7.69
C GLY A 257 -69.30 9.48 -6.88
N PHE A 258 -68.03 9.68 -7.18
CA PHE A 258 -67.23 10.77 -6.62
C PHE A 258 -66.45 11.44 -7.74
N ALA A 259 -66.68 12.73 -7.99
CA ALA A 259 -66.01 13.46 -9.07
C ALA A 259 -65.45 14.79 -8.59
N CYS A 260 -64.22 15.10 -8.97
CA CYS A 260 -63.53 16.34 -8.62
C CYS A 260 -63.05 17.08 -9.85
N THR A 261 -63.27 18.39 -9.86
CA THR A 261 -62.77 19.31 -10.89
C THR A 261 -61.74 20.25 -10.28
N GLN A 262 -60.48 20.16 -10.72
CA GLN A 262 -59.43 21.09 -10.30
C GLN A 262 -59.37 22.29 -11.26
N ARG A 263 -59.48 23.51 -10.71
CA ARG A 263 -59.20 24.77 -11.41
C ARG A 263 -58.03 25.48 -10.73
N GLY A 264 -56.90 25.63 -11.41
CA GLY A 264 -55.78 26.45 -10.91
C GLY A 264 -55.08 25.93 -9.65
N GLY A 265 -54.97 24.60 -9.47
CA GLY A 265 -54.01 23.99 -8.54
C GLY A 265 -54.28 24.17 -7.03
N GLY A 266 -55.49 24.55 -6.60
CA GLY A 266 -55.73 24.73 -5.15
C GLY A 266 -57.15 24.57 -4.61
N SER A 267 -58.21 24.63 -5.44
CA SER A 267 -59.59 24.31 -5.01
C SER A 267 -60.17 23.29 -5.97
N HIS A 268 -60.82 22.27 -5.40
CA HIS A 268 -61.37 21.14 -6.14
C HIS A 268 -62.88 21.17 -5.95
N ASP A 269 -63.60 21.63 -6.96
CA ASP A 269 -65.05 21.52 -6.98
C ASP A 269 -65.40 20.03 -7.09
N CYS A 270 -65.64 19.39 -5.94
CA CYS A 270 -65.91 17.96 -5.83
C CYS A 270 -67.38 17.69 -5.49
N ALA A 271 -67.88 16.55 -5.94
CA ALA A 271 -69.24 16.12 -5.65
C ALA A 271 -69.27 14.61 -5.39
N PHE A 272 -69.89 14.21 -4.28
CA PHE A 272 -70.31 12.84 -4.03
C PHE A 272 -71.78 12.68 -4.37
N THR A 273 -72.12 11.68 -5.18
CA THR A 273 -73.47 11.45 -5.73
C THR A 273 -73.93 10.02 -5.46
N GLU A 274 -75.14 9.88 -4.95
CA GLU A 274 -75.84 8.60 -4.81
C GLU A 274 -77.35 8.85 -4.98
N PRO A 275 -78.10 8.05 -5.77
CA PRO A 275 -79.46 8.39 -6.18
C PRO A 275 -80.48 8.67 -5.06
N GLU A 276 -80.44 7.95 -3.94
CA GLU A 276 -81.38 8.14 -2.83
C GLU A 276 -80.91 9.22 -1.85
N MET A 277 -79.60 9.33 -1.61
CA MET A 277 -78.98 10.40 -0.84
C MET A 277 -79.19 11.76 -1.53
N ASP A 278 -79.00 11.83 -2.85
CA ASP A 278 -79.20 13.04 -3.65
C ASP A 278 -80.66 13.49 -3.60
N LYS A 279 -81.62 12.55 -3.60
CA LYS A 279 -83.05 12.87 -3.41
C LYS A 279 -83.32 13.43 -2.01
N LEU A 280 -82.77 12.81 -0.96
CA LEU A 280 -82.92 13.31 0.41
C LEU A 280 -82.36 14.72 0.54
N ILE A 281 -81.18 14.98 -0.03
CA ILE A 281 -80.54 16.30 -0.01
C ILE A 281 -81.36 17.31 -0.82
N HIS A 282 -81.84 16.93 -2.00
CA HIS A 282 -82.69 17.78 -2.81
C HIS A 282 -83.99 18.16 -2.08
N ASP A 283 -84.64 17.18 -1.44
CA ASP A 283 -85.93 17.38 -0.77
C ASP A 283 -85.81 18.14 0.56
N LEU A 284 -84.67 17.99 1.27
CA LEU A 284 -84.44 18.63 2.57
C LEU A 284 -83.78 20.02 2.43
N ILE A 285 -82.94 20.21 1.40
CA ILE A 285 -81.97 21.31 1.32
C ILE A 285 -81.96 22.01 -0.06
N GLY A 286 -82.41 21.36 -1.13
CA GLY A 286 -82.46 21.93 -2.49
C GLY A 286 -81.14 21.89 -3.28
N ASP A 287 -80.11 21.21 -2.75
CA ASP A 287 -78.85 20.93 -3.46
C ASP A 287 -78.96 19.59 -4.22
N SER A 288 -78.23 19.43 -5.33
CA SER A 288 -78.31 18.23 -6.17
C SER A 288 -77.50 17.04 -5.66
N SER A 289 -76.51 17.29 -4.80
CA SER A 289 -75.57 16.29 -4.26
C SER A 289 -74.73 16.90 -3.13
N ILE A 290 -73.82 16.11 -2.52
CA ILE A 290 -72.90 16.62 -1.51
C ILE A 290 -71.74 17.34 -2.22
N LEU A 291 -71.69 18.66 -2.15
CA LEU A 291 -70.58 19.46 -2.68
C LEU A 291 -69.45 19.57 -1.66
N LEU A 292 -68.23 19.39 -2.14
CA LEU A 292 -67.02 19.20 -1.34
C LEU A 292 -65.86 20.03 -1.93
N ASP A 293 -64.95 20.50 -1.07
CA ASP A 293 -63.63 21.01 -1.48
C ASP A 293 -62.56 20.10 -0.89
N CYS A 294 -61.92 19.31 -1.75
CA CYS A 294 -61.06 18.20 -1.35
C CYS A 294 -59.57 18.48 -1.54
N ARG A 295 -58.74 17.79 -0.77
CA ARG A 295 -57.29 17.65 -0.98
C ARG A 295 -56.94 16.18 -1.01
N ALA A 296 -56.29 15.76 -2.10
CA ALA A 296 -55.81 14.40 -2.28
C ALA A 296 -54.31 14.30 -2.00
N GLY A 297 -53.85 13.13 -1.58
CA GLY A 297 -52.45 12.84 -1.37
C GLY A 297 -52.18 11.34 -1.46
N GLU A 298 -51.25 10.99 -2.35
CA GLU A 298 -50.75 9.64 -2.54
C GLU A 298 -49.22 9.66 -2.62
N CYS A 299 -48.54 8.75 -1.93
CA CYS A 299 -47.08 8.66 -1.98
C CYS A 299 -46.62 7.67 -3.04
N LEU A 300 -45.93 8.17 -4.08
CA LEU A 300 -45.44 7.39 -5.21
C LEU A 300 -43.92 7.50 -5.38
N TYR A 301 -43.33 6.56 -6.10
CA TYR A 301 -42.02 6.79 -6.70
C TYR A 301 -42.14 7.86 -7.80
N GLU A 302 -41.12 8.71 -7.96
CA GLU A 302 -41.09 9.73 -9.02
C GLU A 302 -41.36 9.16 -10.43
N THR A 303 -40.98 7.90 -10.66
CA THR A 303 -41.19 7.18 -11.92
C THR A 303 -42.63 6.71 -12.16
N GLU A 304 -43.43 6.60 -11.10
CA GLU A 304 -44.82 6.13 -11.15
C GLU A 304 -45.82 7.28 -11.33
N VAL A 305 -45.35 8.53 -11.21
CA VAL A 305 -46.19 9.72 -11.40
C VAL A 305 -46.74 9.74 -12.84
N PRO A 306 -48.08 9.78 -13.02
CA PRO A 306 -48.69 9.88 -14.34
C PRO A 306 -48.14 11.05 -15.15
N GLY A 307 -47.65 10.78 -16.37
CA GLY A 307 -47.05 11.79 -17.25
C GLY A 307 -45.53 11.95 -17.14
N TYR A 308 -44.84 11.20 -16.26
CA TYR A 308 -43.39 11.18 -16.18
C TYR A 308 -42.74 10.75 -17.52
N ARG A 309 -41.89 11.62 -18.07
CA ARG A 309 -41.05 11.31 -19.23
C ARG A 309 -39.59 11.30 -18.81
N ARG A 310 -38.91 10.17 -19.04
CA ARG A 310 -37.50 10.02 -18.68
C ARG A 310 -36.64 11.09 -19.38
N PRO A 311 -35.73 11.75 -18.67
CA PRO A 311 -34.72 12.58 -19.31
C PRO A 311 -33.80 11.68 -20.16
N VAL A 312 -33.76 11.91 -21.48
CA VAL A 312 -32.85 11.18 -22.37
C VAL A 312 -31.43 11.68 -22.11
N LYS A 313 -30.49 10.76 -21.81
CA LYS A 313 -29.06 11.08 -21.65
C LYS A 313 -28.52 11.69 -22.95
N GLN A 314 -28.29 13.00 -22.97
CA GLN A 314 -27.65 13.67 -24.09
C GLN A 314 -26.13 13.56 -23.93
N ILE A 315 -25.48 12.82 -24.84
CA ILE A 315 -24.02 12.71 -24.86
C ILE A 315 -23.44 14.05 -25.36
N ASN A 316 -22.82 14.80 -24.45
CA ASN A 316 -22.18 16.06 -24.78
C ASN A 316 -20.84 15.83 -25.49
N THR A 317 -20.89 15.57 -26.80
CA THR A 317 -19.70 15.48 -27.67
C THR A 317 -18.71 16.65 -27.55
N PRO A 318 -19.12 17.94 -27.37
CA PRO A 318 -18.15 19.02 -27.16
C PRO A 318 -17.41 18.92 -25.82
N LEU A 319 -18.08 18.42 -24.77
CA LEU A 319 -17.45 18.19 -23.45
C LEU A 319 -16.37 17.10 -23.57
N ILE A 320 -16.67 16.00 -24.27
CA ILE A 320 -15.73 14.91 -24.51
C ILE A 320 -14.49 15.42 -25.25
N ALA A 321 -14.68 16.16 -26.35
CA ALA A 321 -13.57 16.73 -27.11
C ALA A 321 -12.75 17.72 -26.27
N GLY A 322 -13.41 18.54 -25.44
CA GLY A 322 -12.77 19.47 -24.51
C GLY A 322 -11.91 18.77 -23.44
N VAL A 323 -12.40 17.68 -22.85
CA VAL A 323 -11.67 16.91 -21.83
C VAL A 323 -10.47 16.19 -22.44
N ILE A 324 -10.62 15.56 -23.60
CA ILE A 324 -9.49 14.91 -24.30
C ILE A 324 -8.42 15.94 -24.66
N ALA A 325 -8.82 17.09 -25.21
CA ALA A 325 -7.91 18.18 -25.53
C ALA A 325 -7.22 18.74 -24.25
N GLY A 326 -7.96 18.87 -23.15
CA GLY A 326 -7.44 19.31 -21.86
C GLY A 326 -6.39 18.34 -21.29
N CYS A 327 -6.66 17.04 -21.31
CA CYS A 327 -5.70 16.01 -20.87
C CYS A 327 -4.45 15.96 -21.78
N ALA A 328 -4.63 16.09 -23.09
CA ALA A 328 -3.52 16.16 -24.04
C ALA A 328 -2.65 17.42 -23.81
N LEU A 329 -3.28 18.58 -23.62
CA LEU A 329 -2.60 19.82 -23.27
C LEU A 329 -1.89 19.73 -21.91
N PHE A 330 -2.46 19.04 -20.92
CA PHE A 330 -1.80 18.78 -19.64
C PHE A 330 -0.51 17.98 -19.84
N VAL A 331 -0.52 16.92 -20.64
CA VAL A 331 0.70 16.15 -20.93
C VAL A 331 1.71 17.00 -21.69
N VAL A 332 1.28 17.79 -22.69
CA VAL A 332 2.18 18.72 -23.39
C VAL A 332 2.75 19.76 -22.41
N ALA A 333 1.96 20.30 -21.50
CA ALA A 333 2.42 21.23 -20.48
C ALA A 333 3.41 20.56 -19.53
N VAL A 334 3.18 19.31 -19.13
CA VAL A 334 4.14 18.51 -18.33
C VAL A 334 5.42 18.27 -19.13
N ILE A 335 5.35 17.95 -20.43
CA ILE A 335 6.54 17.78 -21.29
C ILE A 335 7.30 19.12 -21.42
N VAL A 336 6.61 20.23 -21.67
CA VAL A 336 7.22 21.55 -21.83
C VAL A 336 7.80 22.03 -20.49
N LEU A 337 7.12 21.81 -19.37
CA LEU A 337 7.62 22.10 -18.03
C LEU A 337 8.80 21.20 -17.67
N THR A 338 8.75 19.91 -18.03
CA THR A 338 9.86 18.95 -17.86
C THR A 338 11.05 19.22 -18.77
N TRP A 339 10.82 19.84 -19.91
CA TRP A 339 11.87 20.33 -20.78
C TRP A 339 12.45 21.67 -20.27
N PHE A 340 11.58 22.58 -19.82
CA PHE A 340 11.94 23.92 -19.35
C PHE A 340 12.73 23.89 -18.04
N LEU A 341 12.30 23.16 -17.00
CA LEU A 341 13.09 23.09 -15.76
C LEU A 341 14.36 22.21 -15.93
N SER A 342 14.40 21.29 -16.92
CA SER A 342 15.57 20.45 -17.22
C SER A 342 16.65 21.28 -17.91
N ARG A 343 16.23 22.21 -18.78
CA ARG A 343 17.12 23.18 -19.41
C ARG A 343 17.40 24.41 -18.54
N ARG A 344 16.62 24.67 -17.49
CA ARG A 344 17.02 25.63 -16.45
C ARG A 344 18.25 25.06 -15.73
N LYS A 345 19.43 25.43 -16.24
CA LYS A 345 20.58 25.63 -15.38
C LYS A 345 20.15 26.70 -14.38
N LEU A 346 19.81 26.30 -13.16
CA LEU A 346 19.83 27.18 -12.02
C LEU A 346 21.27 27.70 -11.95
N LYS A 347 21.53 28.82 -12.63
CA LYS A 347 22.69 29.66 -12.37
C LYS A 347 22.47 30.13 -10.95
N TYR A 348 23.02 29.40 -9.98
CA TYR A 348 23.32 29.99 -8.69
C TYR A 348 24.12 31.25 -9.02
N GLY A 349 23.54 32.41 -8.68
CA GLY A 349 24.21 33.69 -8.87
C GLY A 349 25.58 33.65 -8.20
N ALA A 350 26.48 34.53 -8.65
CA ALA A 350 27.77 34.69 -7.98
C ALA A 350 27.52 34.81 -6.47
N ILE A 351 28.03 33.84 -5.72
CA ILE A 351 27.90 33.76 -4.28
C ILE A 351 28.56 35.03 -3.75
N ARG A 352 27.77 35.95 -3.19
CA ARG A 352 28.32 36.99 -2.32
C ARG A 352 28.78 36.27 -1.07
N LEU A 353 30.08 36.02 -1.00
CA LEU A 353 30.76 35.74 0.26
C LEU A 353 30.52 36.98 1.12
N GLU A 354 29.69 36.87 2.15
CA GLU A 354 29.77 37.84 3.25
C GLU A 354 31.09 37.53 3.96
N ASP A 355 31.98 38.53 4.03
CA ASP A 355 33.32 38.49 4.62
C ASP A 355 33.30 38.26 6.16
N SER A 356 32.41 37.43 6.69
CA SER A 356 32.52 36.92 8.06
C SER A 356 33.39 35.66 8.05
N ASP A 357 34.66 35.83 7.70
CA ASP A 357 35.67 34.77 7.68
C ASP A 357 35.80 34.03 9.02
N ASP A 358 35.30 34.60 10.13
CA ASP A 358 35.46 34.06 11.48
C ASP A 358 34.60 32.83 11.82
N GLU A 359 33.43 32.64 11.20
CA GLU A 359 32.57 31.46 11.48
C GLU A 359 32.96 30.24 10.64
N SER A 360 33.27 30.43 9.36
CA SER A 360 33.73 29.35 8.48
C SER A 360 35.10 28.83 8.92
N THR A 361 36.06 29.71 9.24
CA THR A 361 37.39 29.30 9.74
C THR A 361 37.34 28.62 11.11
N LYS A 362 36.43 29.02 12.02
CA LYS A 362 36.23 28.30 13.30
C LYS A 362 35.75 26.85 13.12
N LEU A 363 34.97 26.58 12.08
CA LEU A 363 34.48 25.24 11.75
C LEU A 363 35.51 24.43 10.92
N MET A 364 36.39 25.10 10.17
CA MET A 364 37.54 24.47 9.48
C MET A 364 38.69 24.09 10.43
N ALA A 365 38.79 24.73 11.61
CA ALA A 365 39.87 24.53 12.57
C ALA A 365 39.77 23.26 13.44
N ASP A 366 38.72 22.44 13.26
CA ASP A 366 38.41 21.32 14.17
C ASP A 366 38.95 19.95 13.73
N HIS A 367 39.64 19.82 12.58
CA HIS A 367 40.41 18.60 12.32
C HIS A 367 41.62 18.54 13.24
N LYS A 368 41.50 17.75 14.32
CA LYS A 368 42.64 17.37 15.14
C LYS A 368 43.32 16.14 14.54
N PRO A 369 44.63 16.18 14.26
CA PRO A 369 45.40 14.99 13.89
C PRO A 369 45.17 13.86 14.90
N ALA A 370 44.84 12.67 14.40
CA ALA A 370 44.44 11.54 15.23
C ALA A 370 45.20 10.27 14.84
N ALA A 371 46.10 9.80 15.70
CA ALA A 371 46.75 8.50 15.56
C ALA A 371 45.83 7.39 16.09
N LEU A 372 45.78 6.27 15.37
CA LEU A 372 45.03 5.07 15.77
C LEU A 372 46.00 3.98 16.23
N TYR A 373 45.81 3.49 17.45
CA TYR A 373 46.57 2.39 18.02
C TYR A 373 45.60 1.25 18.36
N PHE A 374 45.97 0.02 18.02
CA PHE A 374 45.17 -1.15 18.35
C PHE A 374 46.05 -2.32 18.76
N SER A 375 45.64 -3.01 19.82
CA SER A 375 46.38 -4.12 20.40
C SER A 375 45.48 -5.31 20.72
N ASN A 376 45.97 -6.49 20.37
CA ASN A 376 45.34 -7.79 20.65
C ASN A 376 43.91 -7.89 20.07
N VAL A 377 43.70 -7.40 18.85
CA VAL A 377 42.41 -7.45 18.18
C VAL A 377 42.13 -8.86 17.70
N SER A 378 41.01 -9.44 18.14
CA SER A 378 40.52 -10.73 17.69
C SER A 378 39.03 -10.71 17.40
N TYR A 379 38.62 -11.52 16.43
CA TYR A 379 37.25 -11.61 15.96
C TYR A 379 36.86 -13.07 15.75
N SER A 380 35.77 -13.49 16.39
CA SER A 380 35.25 -14.85 16.29
C SER A 380 33.79 -14.86 15.82
N LEU A 381 33.48 -15.72 14.86
CA LEU A 381 32.14 -15.88 14.29
C LEU A 381 31.71 -17.35 14.42
N ASN A 382 30.60 -17.61 15.13
CA ASN A 382 30.08 -18.96 15.36
C ASN A 382 31.14 -19.94 15.90
N GLY A 383 32.02 -19.48 16.80
CA GLY A 383 33.10 -20.29 17.38
C GLY A 383 34.36 -20.41 16.50
N LYS A 384 34.34 -19.95 15.24
CA LYS A 384 35.54 -19.89 14.39
C LYS A 384 36.26 -18.55 14.57
N SER A 385 37.53 -18.58 14.97
CA SER A 385 38.39 -17.39 14.98
C SER A 385 38.72 -16.96 13.56
N ILE A 386 38.30 -15.76 13.17
CA ILE A 386 38.58 -15.15 11.87
C ILE A 386 39.80 -14.24 11.94
N LEU A 387 39.99 -13.53 13.05
CA LEU A 387 41.17 -12.70 13.32
C LEU A 387 41.70 -13.04 14.71
N SER A 388 43.02 -13.13 14.87
CA SER A 388 43.65 -13.45 16.16
C SER A 388 44.86 -12.56 16.46
N GLY A 389 44.79 -11.83 17.57
CA GLY A 389 45.94 -11.14 18.17
C GLY A 389 46.55 -10.03 17.31
N ILE A 390 45.76 -9.35 16.48
CA ILE A 390 46.26 -8.32 15.55
C ILE A 390 46.67 -7.05 16.31
N ARG A 391 47.79 -6.46 15.88
CA ARG A 391 48.39 -5.26 16.48
C ARG A 391 48.87 -4.31 15.39
N GLY A 392 48.82 -3.01 15.63
CA GLY A 392 49.28 -2.02 14.67
C GLY A 392 49.10 -0.57 15.12
N ILE A 393 49.74 0.32 14.38
CA ILE A 393 49.75 1.77 14.59
C ILE A 393 49.56 2.48 13.25
N CYS A 394 48.74 3.52 13.24
CA CYS A 394 48.53 4.43 12.11
C CYS A 394 48.69 5.88 12.57
N HIS A 395 49.67 6.60 12.00
CA HIS A 395 49.97 7.99 12.37
C HIS A 395 49.23 9.01 11.49
N PRO A 396 49.00 10.23 12.02
CA PRO A 396 48.49 11.34 11.23
C PRO A 396 49.49 11.78 10.17
N GLY A 397 49.01 11.97 8.94
CA GLY A 397 49.83 12.37 7.81
C GLY A 397 50.50 11.22 7.06
N GLU A 398 50.26 9.98 7.49
CA GLU A 398 50.77 8.77 6.85
C GLU A 398 49.62 7.95 6.23
N VAL A 399 49.98 7.18 5.22
CA VAL A 399 49.12 6.21 4.56
C VAL A 399 49.48 4.80 4.99
N THR A 400 48.53 4.09 5.60
CA THR A 400 48.67 2.69 6.00
C THR A 400 47.93 1.78 5.02
N ALA A 401 48.66 0.91 4.33
CA ALA A 401 48.08 -0.12 3.45
C ALA A 401 47.92 -1.45 4.20
N ILE A 402 46.74 -2.06 4.10
CA ILE A 402 46.45 -3.41 4.58
C ILE A 402 46.48 -4.37 3.38
N MET A 403 47.42 -5.31 3.38
CA MET A 403 47.63 -6.29 2.31
C MET A 403 47.54 -7.73 2.82
N GLY A 404 47.42 -8.67 1.88
CA GLY A 404 47.35 -10.11 2.14
C GLY A 404 46.49 -10.84 1.12
N ALA A 405 46.61 -12.17 1.09
CA ALA A 405 45.82 -13.05 0.24
C ALA A 405 44.29 -12.84 0.36
N SER A 406 43.56 -13.30 -0.65
CA SER A 406 42.09 -13.38 -0.56
C SER A 406 41.67 -14.27 0.61
N GLY A 407 40.70 -13.83 1.42
CA GLY A 407 40.29 -14.55 2.63
C GLY A 407 41.18 -14.35 3.86
N ALA A 408 42.26 -13.55 3.79
CA ALA A 408 43.15 -13.30 4.94
C ALA A 408 42.52 -12.46 6.08
N GLY A 409 41.33 -11.89 5.88
CA GLY A 409 40.63 -11.08 6.90
C GLY A 409 40.79 -9.57 6.76
N LYS A 410 41.35 -9.05 5.65
CA LYS A 410 41.59 -7.61 5.39
C LYS A 410 40.37 -6.71 5.64
N THR A 411 39.27 -6.94 4.90
CA THR A 411 38.02 -6.20 5.05
C THR A 411 37.39 -6.39 6.42
N SER A 412 37.54 -7.59 7.02
CA SER A 412 37.05 -7.85 8.39
C SER A 412 37.80 -7.00 9.42
N LEU A 413 39.13 -6.89 9.31
CA LEU A 413 39.93 -6.03 10.17
C LEU A 413 39.56 -4.55 9.97
N LEU A 414 39.45 -4.09 8.72
CA LEU A 414 39.09 -2.71 8.41
C LEU A 414 37.74 -2.31 9.03
N ASP A 415 36.73 -3.17 8.88
CA ASP A 415 35.40 -2.94 9.46
C ASP A 415 35.42 -2.91 11.00
N ILE A 416 36.25 -3.74 11.64
CA ILE A 416 36.42 -3.77 13.10
C ILE A 416 37.14 -2.52 13.59
N LEU A 417 38.19 -2.08 12.89
CA LEU A 417 38.89 -0.83 13.19
C LEU A 417 37.93 0.35 13.10
N ALA A 418 37.08 0.40 12.07
CA ALA A 418 36.04 1.41 11.95
C ALA A 418 34.88 1.28 12.97
N ARG A 419 34.93 0.30 13.88
CA ARG A 419 33.87 -0.05 14.84
C ARG A 419 32.49 -0.22 14.20
N LYS A 420 32.43 -0.85 13.02
CA LYS A 420 31.17 -1.28 12.42
C LYS A 420 30.58 -2.45 13.23
N ASN A 421 29.26 -2.53 13.30
CA ASN A 421 28.59 -3.63 13.98
C ASN A 421 28.76 -4.91 13.17
N LYS A 422 29.37 -5.93 13.77
CA LYS A 422 29.53 -7.28 13.22
C LYS A 422 28.78 -8.29 14.09
N ARG A 423 28.32 -9.40 13.50
CA ARG A 423 27.59 -10.46 14.24
C ARG A 423 28.44 -11.22 15.26
N GLY A 424 29.75 -11.32 15.03
CA GLY A 424 30.66 -12.07 15.89
C GLY A 424 31.12 -11.31 17.14
N LEU A 425 31.86 -11.99 18.01
CA LEU A 425 32.47 -11.39 19.20
C LEU A 425 33.79 -10.72 18.80
N VAL A 426 33.89 -9.41 19.06
CA VAL A 426 35.10 -8.61 18.88
C VAL A 426 35.73 -8.37 20.25
N SER A 427 37.03 -8.64 20.37
CA SER A 427 37.84 -8.31 21.55
C SER A 427 39.14 -7.63 21.11
N GLY A 428 39.73 -6.85 22.02
CA GLY A 428 40.92 -6.05 21.76
C GLY A 428 40.77 -4.62 22.26
N ASP A 429 41.89 -3.93 22.39
CA ASP A 429 41.92 -2.54 22.84
C ASP A 429 42.19 -1.60 21.67
N PHE A 430 41.42 -0.51 21.60
CA PHE A 430 41.54 0.53 20.59
C PHE A 430 41.75 1.88 21.27
N TYR A 431 42.80 2.59 20.87
CA TYR A 431 43.16 3.89 21.40
C TYR A 431 43.24 4.91 20.25
N VAL A 432 42.75 6.13 20.50
CA VAL A 432 42.89 7.28 19.60
C VAL A 432 43.72 8.31 20.35
N ASN A 433 44.88 8.69 19.81
CA ASN A 433 45.84 9.57 20.51
C ASN A 433 46.19 9.08 21.93
N GLY A 434 46.26 7.75 22.14
CA GLY A 434 46.55 7.14 23.45
C GLY A 434 45.34 6.99 24.39
N GLU A 435 44.17 7.52 24.06
CA GLU A 435 42.96 7.45 24.89
C GLU A 435 41.95 6.41 24.40
N LYS A 436 41.24 5.76 25.34
CA LYS A 436 40.10 4.89 25.02
C LYS A 436 38.84 5.73 24.79
N VAL A 437 38.47 5.90 23.53
CA VAL A 437 37.29 6.69 23.11
C VAL A 437 36.03 5.81 23.07
N GLY A 438 34.90 6.34 23.54
CA GLY A 438 33.59 5.68 23.44
C GLY A 438 33.08 5.55 21.99
N THR A 439 32.24 4.57 21.69
CA THR A 439 31.80 4.28 20.31
C THR A 439 31.08 5.45 19.63
N SER A 440 30.31 6.26 20.38
CA SER A 440 29.62 7.43 19.82
C SER A 440 30.58 8.54 19.40
N GLU A 441 31.64 8.76 20.17
CA GLU A 441 32.67 9.76 19.86
C GLU A 441 33.59 9.29 18.74
N TYR A 442 33.97 8.00 18.76
CA TYR A 442 34.79 7.39 17.70
C TYR A 442 34.18 7.56 16.31
N LYS A 443 32.86 7.34 16.19
CA LYS A 443 32.11 7.49 14.92
C LYS A 443 32.03 8.93 14.40
N LYS A 444 32.30 9.95 15.22
CA LYS A 444 32.32 11.37 14.76
C LYS A 444 33.62 11.72 14.05
N VAL A 445 34.68 10.98 14.33
CA VAL A 445 36.06 11.28 13.93
C VAL A 445 36.49 10.45 12.73
N VAL A 446 35.79 9.33 12.53
CA VAL A 446 36.06 8.35 11.48
C VAL A 446 35.15 8.57 10.26
N GLY A 447 35.75 8.56 9.08
CA GLY A 447 35.06 8.38 7.80
C GLY A 447 35.30 6.99 7.23
N PHE A 448 34.31 6.40 6.57
CA PHE A 448 34.43 5.07 5.96
C PHE A 448 33.91 5.08 4.53
N VAL A 449 34.75 4.64 3.59
CA VAL A 449 34.41 4.48 2.16
C VAL A 449 34.31 2.98 1.84
N ASP A 450 33.11 2.54 1.45
CA ASP A 450 32.85 1.15 1.06
C ASP A 450 33.47 0.79 -0.31
N GLN A 451 33.56 -0.51 -0.61
CA GLN A 451 34.08 -1.03 -1.88
C GLN A 451 33.24 -0.58 -3.08
N GLU A 452 31.91 -0.57 -2.98
CA GLU A 452 31.01 -0.19 -4.10
C GLU A 452 30.53 1.27 -4.02
N ASP A 453 30.79 2.03 -5.08
CA ASP A 453 30.35 3.41 -5.24
C ASP A 453 28.90 3.51 -5.76
N THR A 454 27.93 3.22 -4.89
CA THR A 454 26.50 3.38 -5.22
C THR A 454 26.08 4.85 -5.07
N MET A 455 25.61 5.47 -6.16
CA MET A 455 25.14 6.86 -6.17
C MET A 455 23.94 7.00 -7.12
N LEU A 456 23.16 8.07 -6.96
CA LEU A 456 22.04 8.33 -7.86
C LEU A 456 22.57 8.82 -9.22
N PRO A 457 22.28 8.12 -10.34
CA PRO A 457 22.89 8.42 -11.64
C PRO A 457 22.42 9.74 -12.26
N THR A 458 21.29 10.27 -11.79
CA THR A 458 20.64 11.51 -12.30
C THR A 458 21.17 12.79 -11.68
N LEU A 459 21.91 12.69 -10.58
CA LEU A 459 22.44 13.84 -9.88
C LEU A 459 23.80 14.24 -10.46
N THR A 460 24.16 15.52 -10.31
CA THR A 460 25.52 15.96 -10.61
C THR A 460 26.46 15.61 -9.47
N VAL A 461 27.77 15.69 -9.74
CA VAL A 461 28.82 15.53 -8.72
C VAL A 461 28.58 16.49 -7.55
N HIS A 462 28.42 17.79 -7.85
CA HIS A 462 28.19 18.82 -6.84
C HIS A 462 26.92 18.56 -6.02
N GLU A 463 25.82 18.21 -6.67
CA GLU A 463 24.55 17.94 -5.98
C GLU A 463 24.63 16.73 -5.05
N THR A 464 25.39 15.72 -5.43
CA THR A 464 25.57 14.51 -4.63
C THR A 464 26.35 14.80 -3.36
N ILE A 465 27.48 15.53 -3.50
CA ILE A 465 28.31 15.95 -2.37
C ILE A 465 27.54 16.94 -1.49
N LEU A 466 26.82 17.89 -2.08
CA LEU A 466 25.98 18.86 -1.36
C LEU A 466 24.85 18.19 -0.59
N ASN A 467 24.18 17.17 -1.16
CA ASN A 467 23.16 16.42 -0.43
C ASN A 467 23.76 15.70 0.79
N SER A 468 24.94 15.09 0.66
CA SER A 468 25.70 14.53 1.78
C SER A 468 26.01 15.60 2.84
N ALA A 469 26.49 16.76 2.40
CA ALA A 469 26.82 17.91 3.26
C ALA A 469 25.60 18.41 4.04
N LEU A 470 24.47 18.62 3.36
CA LEU A 470 23.25 19.15 3.97
C LEU A 470 22.68 18.23 5.04
N LEU A 471 22.86 16.90 4.89
CA LEU A 471 22.39 15.88 5.83
C LEU A 471 23.33 15.68 7.02
N ARG A 472 24.65 15.77 6.82
CA ARG A 472 25.67 15.42 7.82
C ARG A 472 26.26 16.61 8.55
N LEU A 473 26.38 17.78 7.91
CA LEU A 473 26.95 18.97 8.55
C LEU A 473 26.01 19.57 9.59
N PRO A 474 26.55 20.28 10.60
CA PRO A 474 25.79 20.82 11.74
C PRO A 474 24.60 21.68 11.32
N ARG A 475 23.55 21.72 12.15
CA ARG A 475 22.39 22.59 11.87
C ARG A 475 22.73 24.08 11.91
N ASP A 476 23.68 24.45 12.76
CA ASP A 476 24.07 25.85 13.02
C ASP A 476 24.84 26.45 11.84
N MET A 477 25.48 25.62 11.02
CA MET A 477 26.16 26.05 9.80
C MET A 477 25.14 26.50 8.74
N GLY A 478 25.27 27.75 8.29
CA GLY A 478 24.46 28.32 7.21
C GLY A 478 24.60 27.55 5.90
N ARG A 479 23.59 27.63 5.02
CA ARG A 479 23.61 26.91 3.72
C ARG A 479 24.79 27.33 2.84
N ALA A 480 25.12 28.63 2.81
CA ALA A 480 26.26 29.14 2.05
C ALA A 480 27.60 28.56 2.56
N ALA A 481 27.79 28.48 3.88
CA ALA A 481 28.96 27.84 4.47
C ALA A 481 29.06 26.34 4.14
N LYS A 482 27.92 25.63 4.11
CA LYS A 482 27.88 24.22 3.66
C LYS A 482 28.27 24.07 2.19
N GLU A 483 27.76 24.94 1.32
CA GLU A 483 28.11 24.95 -0.11
C GLU A 483 29.59 25.30 -0.32
N GLN A 484 30.15 26.23 0.45
CA GLN A 484 31.58 26.55 0.43
C GLN A 484 32.44 25.36 0.83
N ARG A 485 32.07 24.63 1.90
CA ARG A 485 32.78 23.40 2.31
C ARG A 485 32.80 22.35 1.20
N VAL A 486 31.70 22.22 0.46
CA VAL A 486 31.62 21.30 -0.70
C VAL A 486 32.61 21.72 -1.79
N LEU A 487 32.67 23.02 -2.12
CA LEU A 487 33.60 23.55 -3.11
C LEU A 487 35.08 23.35 -2.72
N GLU A 488 35.40 23.47 -1.43
CA GLU A 488 36.74 23.16 -0.91
C GLU A 488 37.08 21.68 -1.10
N VAL A 489 36.19 20.77 -0.69
CA VAL A 489 36.40 19.31 -0.85
C VAL A 489 36.53 18.92 -2.33
N GLU A 490 35.76 19.55 -3.22
CA GLU A 490 35.89 19.32 -4.66
C GLU A 490 37.27 19.76 -5.20
N ARG A 491 37.88 20.80 -4.63
CA ARG A 491 39.25 21.23 -4.97
C ARG A 491 40.29 20.33 -4.33
N GLU A 492 40.12 19.93 -3.07
CA GLU A 492 41.00 19.01 -2.33
C GLU A 492 41.20 17.70 -3.11
N LEU A 493 40.15 17.18 -3.74
CA LEU A 493 40.15 15.92 -4.49
C LEU A 493 40.37 16.09 -6.00
N GLY A 494 40.58 17.32 -6.50
CA GLY A 494 40.80 17.58 -7.93
C GLY A 494 39.59 17.33 -8.83
N ILE A 495 38.37 17.30 -8.28
CA ILE A 495 37.12 17.00 -9.01
C ILE A 495 36.25 18.24 -9.31
N HIS A 496 36.71 19.44 -8.94
CA HIS A 496 35.98 20.69 -9.19
C HIS A 496 35.63 20.93 -10.68
N HIS A 497 36.47 20.44 -11.61
CA HIS A 497 36.24 20.59 -13.06
C HIS A 497 35.04 19.76 -13.58
N ILE A 498 34.63 18.70 -12.87
CA ILE A 498 33.49 17.84 -13.20
C ILE A 498 32.25 18.10 -12.33
N ARG A 499 32.25 19.17 -11.52
CA ARG A 499 31.19 19.44 -10.52
C ARG A 499 29.76 19.43 -11.10
N ASP A 500 29.60 19.92 -12.34
CA ASP A 500 28.31 20.05 -13.04
C ASP A 500 28.00 18.85 -13.96
N SER A 501 28.90 17.86 -14.03
CA SER A 501 28.71 16.63 -14.79
C SER A 501 27.78 15.67 -14.06
N LEU A 502 26.95 14.95 -14.81
CA LEU A 502 26.09 13.89 -14.28
C LEU A 502 26.94 12.67 -13.90
N ILE A 503 26.59 12.02 -12.79
CA ILE A 503 27.27 10.77 -12.38
C ILE A 503 27.09 9.69 -13.45
N GLY A 504 25.86 9.54 -13.97
CA GLY A 504 25.52 8.56 -14.99
C GLY A 504 25.38 7.13 -14.43
N SER A 505 24.87 6.22 -15.26
CA SER A 505 24.81 4.79 -14.96
C SER A 505 25.64 3.99 -15.97
N GLU A 506 26.14 2.83 -15.56
CA GLU A 506 26.91 1.92 -16.43
C GLU A 506 26.05 1.27 -17.52
N GLU A 507 24.73 1.17 -17.29
CA GLU A 507 23.76 0.52 -18.18
C GLU A 507 23.00 1.50 -19.11
N GLY A 508 23.19 2.82 -18.94
CA GLY A 508 22.39 3.85 -19.60
C GLY A 508 23.03 4.47 -20.84
N LYS A 509 22.20 5.02 -21.75
CA LYS A 509 22.60 5.76 -22.97
C LYS A 509 23.27 7.13 -22.72
N GLY A 510 23.68 7.44 -21.49
CA GLY A 510 24.30 8.73 -21.12
C GLY A 510 25.75 8.55 -20.67
N ARG A 511 26.68 9.31 -21.26
CA ARG A 511 28.09 9.30 -20.86
C ARG A 511 28.22 9.91 -19.46
N GLY A 512 28.45 9.07 -18.46
CA GLY A 512 28.73 9.48 -17.07
C GLY A 512 30.18 9.93 -16.85
N ILE A 513 30.53 10.12 -15.58
CA ILE A 513 31.92 10.34 -15.15
C ILE A 513 32.71 9.02 -15.20
N SER A 514 34.04 9.10 -15.26
CA SER A 514 34.91 7.91 -15.24
C SER A 514 34.84 7.16 -13.90
N GLY A 515 35.20 5.88 -13.87
CA GLY A 515 35.24 5.10 -12.64
C GLY A 515 36.15 5.70 -11.57
N GLY A 516 37.33 6.21 -11.95
CA GLY A 516 38.25 6.86 -11.01
C GLY A 516 37.70 8.17 -10.44
N GLU A 517 37.02 8.97 -11.27
CA GLU A 517 36.31 10.17 -10.80
C GLU A 517 35.16 9.81 -9.87
N LYS A 518 34.37 8.79 -10.20
CA LYS A 518 33.28 8.28 -9.36
C LYS A 518 33.81 7.83 -7.99
N ARG A 519 34.98 7.17 -7.95
CA ARG A 519 35.64 6.80 -6.69
C ARG A 519 35.99 8.02 -5.84
N ARG A 520 36.56 9.07 -6.46
CA ARG A 520 36.87 10.33 -5.77
C ARG A 520 35.61 11.04 -5.26
N VAL A 521 34.49 10.96 -5.99
CA VAL A 521 33.19 11.50 -5.50
C VAL A 521 32.69 10.73 -4.27
N GLY A 522 32.88 9.40 -4.22
CA GLY A 522 32.58 8.58 -3.04
C GLY A 522 33.40 9.02 -1.82
N ILE A 523 34.70 9.24 -2.02
CA ILE A 523 35.61 9.79 -1.00
C ILE A 523 35.17 11.20 -0.57
N ALA A 524 34.79 12.05 -1.52
CA ALA A 524 34.32 13.41 -1.27
C ALA A 524 33.10 13.44 -0.34
N CYS A 525 32.14 12.54 -0.55
CA CYS A 525 30.92 12.46 0.26
C CYS A 525 31.20 12.18 1.74
N GLU A 526 32.28 11.44 2.05
CA GLU A 526 32.74 11.19 3.42
C GLU A 526 33.63 12.32 3.94
N LEU A 527 34.43 12.94 3.06
CA LEU A 527 35.36 14.00 3.42
C LEU A 527 34.69 15.31 3.85
N VAL A 528 33.45 15.56 3.43
CA VAL A 528 32.68 16.76 3.81
C VAL A 528 32.62 16.96 5.32
N THR A 529 32.52 15.88 6.09
CA THR A 529 32.50 15.92 7.56
C THR A 529 33.86 16.15 8.21
N SER A 530 34.92 16.35 7.42
CA SER A 530 36.30 16.52 7.89
C SER A 530 36.77 15.44 8.88
N PRO A 531 36.61 14.14 8.55
CA PRO A 531 37.08 13.07 9.44
C PRO A 531 38.60 13.14 9.61
N SER A 532 39.08 12.83 10.82
CA SER A 532 40.52 12.80 11.13
C SER A 532 41.16 11.47 10.77
N ILE A 533 40.37 10.39 10.80
CA ILE A 533 40.77 9.05 10.35
C ILE A 533 39.84 8.64 9.20
N LEU A 534 40.42 8.25 8.07
CA LEU A 534 39.67 7.82 6.89
C LEU A 534 40.00 6.35 6.58
N PHE A 535 38.99 5.49 6.61
CA PHE A 535 39.08 4.09 6.18
C PHE A 535 38.53 3.93 4.76
N LEU A 536 39.24 3.21 3.90
CA LEU A 536 38.75 2.88 2.55
C LEU A 536 38.92 1.39 2.27
N ASP A 537 37.84 0.74 1.84
CA ASP A 537 37.88 -0.67 1.46
C ASP A 537 38.14 -0.79 -0.05
N GLU A 538 39.29 -1.34 -0.42
CA GLU A 538 39.76 -1.58 -1.79
C GLU A 538 39.54 -0.39 -2.76
N PRO A 539 40.16 0.78 -2.50
CA PRO A 539 39.93 1.98 -3.30
C PRO A 539 40.38 1.91 -4.76
N THR A 540 41.15 0.89 -5.13
CA THR A 540 41.64 0.66 -6.49
C THR A 540 40.87 -0.44 -7.24
N SER A 541 39.87 -1.07 -6.61
CA SER A 541 39.10 -2.17 -7.22
C SER A 541 38.23 -1.66 -8.38
N GLY A 542 38.19 -2.42 -9.47
CA GLY A 542 37.42 -2.06 -10.67
C GLY A 542 37.98 -0.88 -11.49
N LEU A 543 39.18 -0.37 -11.15
CA LEU A 543 39.87 0.69 -11.89
C LEU A 543 41.02 0.15 -12.74
N ASP A 544 41.28 0.81 -13.86
CA ASP A 544 42.52 0.62 -14.61
C ASP A 544 43.73 1.16 -13.84
N ALA A 545 44.92 0.67 -14.17
CA ALA A 545 46.15 0.97 -13.42
C ALA A 545 46.47 2.47 -13.32
N TYR A 546 46.13 3.26 -14.35
CA TYR A 546 46.37 4.70 -14.36
C TYR A 546 45.41 5.44 -13.42
N ASN A 547 44.10 5.18 -13.52
CA ASN A 547 43.14 5.80 -12.61
C ASN A 547 43.33 5.33 -11.15
N ALA A 548 43.71 4.07 -10.93
CA ALA A 548 44.05 3.57 -9.60
C ALA A 548 45.22 4.35 -8.97
N TYR A 549 46.27 4.63 -9.74
CA TYR A 549 47.39 5.46 -9.30
C TYR A 549 46.92 6.88 -8.92
N ASN A 550 46.14 7.53 -9.77
CA ASN A 550 45.63 8.88 -9.50
C ASN A 550 44.75 8.96 -8.24
N VAL A 551 43.98 7.90 -7.94
CA VAL A 551 43.19 7.83 -6.69
C VAL A 551 44.10 7.70 -5.48
N VAL A 552 45.12 6.84 -5.52
CA VAL A 552 46.06 6.67 -4.40
C VAL A 552 46.93 7.91 -4.20
N GLU A 553 47.40 8.54 -5.27
CA GLU A 553 48.14 9.81 -5.21
C GLU A 553 47.31 10.92 -4.54
N CYS A 554 46.01 10.98 -4.85
CA CYS A 554 45.07 11.88 -4.21
C CYS A 554 44.96 11.61 -2.70
N LEU A 555 44.88 10.34 -2.29
CA LEU A 555 44.85 9.95 -0.87
C LEU A 555 46.15 10.30 -0.12
N VAL A 556 47.30 10.12 -0.76
CA VAL A 556 48.62 10.48 -0.21
C VAL A 556 48.73 11.99 -0.05
N THR A 557 48.29 12.75 -1.04
CA THR A 557 48.23 14.22 -0.99
C THR A 557 47.33 14.69 0.15
N LEU A 558 46.19 14.03 0.31
CA LEU A 558 45.22 14.31 1.39
C LEU A 558 45.79 14.00 2.78
N ALA A 559 46.50 12.88 2.94
CA ALA A 559 47.19 12.54 4.18
C ALA A 559 48.27 13.59 4.51
N LYS A 560 49.21 13.82 3.58
CA LYS A 560 50.40 14.68 3.82
C LYS A 560 50.05 16.16 4.02
N THR A 561 49.16 16.70 3.20
CA THR A 561 48.81 18.14 3.22
C THR A 561 47.94 18.48 4.42
N TYR A 562 46.95 17.64 4.72
CA TYR A 562 45.96 17.93 5.77
C TYR A 562 46.21 17.18 7.08
N LYS A 563 47.30 16.42 7.21
CA LYS A 563 47.66 15.65 8.42
C LYS A 563 46.57 14.65 8.87
N ARG A 564 45.86 14.07 7.91
CA ARG A 564 44.83 13.04 8.13
C ARG A 564 45.46 11.65 8.18
N THR A 565 44.86 10.75 8.94
CA THR A 565 45.27 9.34 8.99
C THR A 565 44.46 8.56 7.97
N VAL A 566 45.13 7.97 6.97
CA VAL A 566 44.46 7.23 5.89
C VAL A 566 44.82 5.76 5.98
N ILE A 567 43.80 4.90 6.05
CA ILE A 567 43.96 3.45 6.17
C ILE A 567 43.13 2.80 5.06
N PHE A 568 43.74 1.99 4.21
CA PHE A 568 42.99 1.27 3.19
C PHE A 568 43.45 -0.16 2.97
N THR A 569 42.53 -1.00 2.51
CA THR A 569 42.85 -2.35 2.03
C THR A 569 43.20 -2.28 0.55
N ILE A 570 44.19 -3.05 0.10
CA ILE A 570 44.53 -3.13 -1.32
C ILE A 570 44.87 -4.57 -1.73
N HIS A 571 44.50 -4.93 -2.95
CA HIS A 571 44.73 -6.25 -3.53
C HIS A 571 45.59 -6.10 -4.79
N GLN A 572 46.76 -6.76 -4.82
CA GLN A 572 47.70 -6.78 -5.95
C GLN A 572 47.98 -5.41 -6.59
N PRO A 573 48.55 -4.45 -5.83
CA PRO A 573 48.91 -3.13 -6.37
C PRO A 573 50.13 -3.19 -7.30
N ARG A 574 50.14 -2.33 -8.31
CA ARG A 574 51.32 -2.06 -9.15
C ARG A 574 52.46 -1.47 -8.33
N SER A 575 53.70 -1.71 -8.74
CA SER A 575 54.91 -1.24 -8.04
C SER A 575 54.96 0.29 -7.81
N ASN A 576 54.42 1.09 -8.74
CA ASN A 576 54.32 2.54 -8.58
C ASN A 576 53.35 2.98 -7.46
N ILE A 577 52.31 2.20 -7.19
CA ILE A 577 51.38 2.43 -6.08
C ILE A 577 52.02 2.01 -4.76
N VAL A 578 52.74 0.89 -4.76
CA VAL A 578 53.43 0.35 -3.57
C VAL A 578 54.47 1.33 -3.04
N ALA A 579 55.18 2.03 -3.93
CA ALA A 579 56.15 3.07 -3.56
C ALA A 579 55.54 4.26 -2.80
N LEU A 580 54.21 4.41 -2.80
CA LEU A 580 53.52 5.49 -2.10
C LEU A 580 53.11 5.13 -0.66
N PHE A 581 53.31 3.89 -0.21
CA PHE A 581 52.91 3.46 1.14
C PHE A 581 53.95 3.89 2.18
N ASP A 582 53.50 4.57 3.23
CA ASP A 582 54.36 4.88 4.38
C ASP A 582 54.46 3.66 5.33
N ARG A 583 53.32 2.99 5.56
CA ARG A 583 53.21 1.82 6.44
C ARG A 583 52.48 0.67 5.77
N LEU A 584 52.86 -0.55 6.16
CA LEU A 584 52.26 -1.79 5.69
C LEU A 584 51.82 -2.67 6.86
N LEU A 585 50.58 -3.18 6.78
CA LEU A 585 50.05 -4.23 7.62
C LEU A 585 49.71 -5.44 6.75
N LEU A 586 50.49 -6.52 6.88
CA LEU A 586 50.33 -7.75 6.11
C LEU A 586 49.61 -8.82 6.94
N LEU A 587 48.50 -9.33 6.41
CA LEU A 587 47.69 -10.38 7.04
C LEU A 587 47.78 -11.68 6.26
N ALA A 588 47.83 -12.80 6.99
CA ALA A 588 47.67 -14.14 6.43
C ALA A 588 46.78 -14.98 7.37
N GLN A 589 45.71 -15.56 6.82
CA GLN A 589 44.74 -16.38 7.57
C GLN A 589 44.28 -15.79 8.92
N GLY A 590 44.10 -14.47 9.00
CA GLY A 590 43.64 -13.79 10.21
C GLY A 590 44.72 -13.47 11.25
N LYS A 591 45.99 -13.82 11.00
CA LYS A 591 47.15 -13.47 11.82
C LYS A 591 47.96 -12.33 11.18
N THR A 592 48.72 -11.59 11.99
CA THR A 592 49.62 -10.53 11.52
C THR A 592 50.97 -11.12 11.16
N VAL A 593 51.38 -10.98 9.90
CA VAL A 593 52.69 -11.41 9.40
C VAL A 593 53.71 -10.28 9.51
N TYR A 594 53.28 -9.04 9.25
CA TYR A 594 54.11 -7.84 9.36
C TYR A 594 53.24 -6.63 9.69
N SER A 595 53.71 -5.74 10.56
CA SER A 595 53.12 -4.43 10.80
C SER A 595 54.22 -3.42 11.12
N GLY A 596 54.41 -2.43 10.24
CA GLY A 596 55.47 -1.43 10.41
C GLY A 596 55.67 -0.53 9.18
N PRO A 597 56.72 0.31 9.18
CA PRO A 597 57.11 1.11 8.01
C PRO A 597 57.38 0.24 6.79
N PHE A 598 56.97 0.69 5.60
CA PHE A 598 57.17 -0.09 4.38
C PHE A 598 58.67 -0.23 4.02
N SER A 599 59.49 0.78 4.32
CA SER A 599 60.95 0.78 4.07
C SER A 599 61.69 -0.37 4.75
N HIS A 600 61.23 -0.83 5.92
CA HIS A 600 61.86 -1.93 6.67
C HIS A 600 61.30 -3.31 6.31
N CYS A 601 60.25 -3.36 5.46
CA CYS A 601 59.56 -4.59 5.12
C CYS A 601 60.49 -5.58 4.41
N GLN A 602 61.21 -5.11 3.37
CA GLN A 602 62.11 -5.98 2.60
C GLN A 602 63.21 -6.56 3.48
N ALA A 603 63.92 -5.71 4.24
CA ALA A 603 64.98 -6.15 5.15
C ALA A 603 64.50 -7.16 6.20
N PHE A 604 63.26 -7.03 6.67
CA PHE A 604 62.66 -8.01 7.58
C PHE A 604 62.48 -9.37 6.90
N PHE A 605 61.85 -9.43 5.73
CA PHE A 605 61.63 -10.69 5.01
C PHE A 605 62.94 -11.35 4.54
N ASP A 606 63.94 -10.55 4.16
CA ASP A 606 65.28 -11.04 3.84
C ASP A 606 65.92 -11.70 5.09
N SER A 607 65.77 -11.10 6.28
CA SER A 607 66.34 -11.63 7.54
C SER A 607 65.72 -12.96 8.00
N ILE A 608 64.49 -13.26 7.59
CA ILE A 608 63.80 -14.53 7.90
C ILE A 608 63.93 -15.57 6.78
N GLY A 609 64.73 -15.29 5.74
CA GLY A 609 65.02 -16.20 4.63
C GLY A 609 64.00 -16.19 3.48
N TYR A 610 63.15 -15.16 3.40
CA TYR A 610 62.16 -14.96 2.34
C TYR A 610 62.55 -13.76 1.46
N GLU A 611 63.64 -13.91 0.70
CA GLU A 611 64.13 -12.86 -0.19
C GLU A 611 63.23 -12.70 -1.42
N CYS A 612 62.97 -11.44 -1.80
CA CYS A 612 62.23 -11.12 -3.02
C CYS A 612 63.16 -11.19 -4.24
N PRO A 613 62.82 -11.97 -5.29
CA PRO A 613 63.63 -12.04 -6.50
C PRO A 613 63.79 -10.66 -7.18
N PRO A 614 64.96 -10.38 -7.78
CA PRO A 614 65.20 -9.10 -8.45
C PRO A 614 64.25 -8.93 -9.65
N GLY A 615 63.62 -7.75 -9.75
CA GLY A 615 62.66 -7.43 -10.80
C GLY A 615 61.22 -7.88 -10.51
N PHE A 616 60.98 -8.59 -9.40
CA PHE A 616 59.63 -8.94 -8.97
C PHE A 616 59.01 -7.81 -8.15
N ASN A 617 57.69 -7.62 -8.28
CA ASN A 617 56.97 -6.63 -7.48
C ASN A 617 56.84 -7.15 -6.05
N ILE A 618 57.46 -6.46 -5.09
CA ILE A 618 57.44 -6.86 -3.68
C ILE A 618 56.02 -7.08 -3.15
N ALA A 619 55.03 -6.28 -3.55
CA ALA A 619 53.66 -6.48 -3.09
C ALA A 619 53.03 -7.78 -3.62
N ASP A 620 53.30 -8.14 -4.87
CA ASP A 620 52.85 -9.42 -5.44
C ASP A 620 53.55 -10.58 -4.72
N TYR A 621 54.85 -10.44 -4.42
CA TYR A 621 55.63 -11.45 -3.71
C TYR A 621 55.08 -11.70 -2.31
N LEU A 622 54.77 -10.63 -1.58
CA LEU A 622 54.18 -10.73 -0.25
C LEU A 622 52.78 -11.37 -0.29
N VAL A 623 51.98 -11.08 -1.31
CA VAL A 623 50.66 -11.72 -1.47
C VAL A 623 50.83 -13.22 -1.74
N ASP A 624 51.71 -13.62 -2.65
CA ASP A 624 52.00 -15.01 -2.98
C ASP A 624 52.52 -15.78 -1.75
N LEU A 625 53.42 -15.15 -0.99
CA LEU A 625 53.93 -15.69 0.27
C LEU A 625 52.78 -15.95 1.27
N THR A 626 51.86 -15.00 1.43
CA THR A 626 50.71 -15.17 2.32
C THR A 626 49.67 -16.18 1.83
N MET A 627 49.60 -16.47 0.52
CA MET A 627 48.69 -17.49 -0.04
C MET A 627 49.12 -18.90 0.35
N HIS A 628 50.42 -19.19 0.35
CA HIS A 628 50.98 -20.52 0.64
C HIS A 628 51.32 -20.74 2.11
N ALA A 629 51.27 -19.70 2.95
CA ALA A 629 51.68 -19.75 4.35
C ALA A 629 50.99 -20.85 5.20
N GLY A 630 49.73 -21.20 4.90
CA GLY A 630 48.98 -22.18 5.71
C GLY A 630 48.95 -23.61 5.18
N SER A 631 49.64 -23.94 4.09
CA SER A 631 49.79 -25.34 3.66
C SER A 631 50.91 -26.00 4.47
N SER A 632 50.60 -27.09 5.17
CA SER A 632 51.62 -27.93 5.82
C SER A 632 52.53 -28.53 4.76
N THR A 633 53.81 -28.19 4.80
CA THR A 633 54.86 -28.95 4.13
C THR A 633 54.92 -30.33 4.76
N SER A 634 54.34 -31.34 4.12
CA SER A 634 54.70 -32.72 4.39
C SER A 634 56.15 -32.89 3.94
N VAL A 635 57.06 -32.91 4.90
CA VAL A 635 58.37 -33.54 4.70
C VAL A 635 58.05 -35.01 4.46
N ASP A 636 58.06 -35.42 3.19
CA ASP A 636 57.99 -36.81 2.80
C ASP A 636 59.31 -37.45 3.22
N ASP A 637 59.26 -38.20 4.31
CA ASP A 637 60.38 -38.94 4.87
C ASP A 637 60.68 -40.14 3.96
N GLY A 638 61.67 -39.95 3.08
CA GLY A 638 62.58 -40.99 2.63
C GLY A 638 62.00 -42.16 1.82
N THR A 639 61.96 -42.02 0.50
CA THR A 639 62.61 -43.01 -0.40
C THR A 639 63.30 -42.30 -1.56
N VAL A 640 64.60 -42.59 -1.71
CA VAL A 640 65.57 -41.91 -2.58
C VAL A 640 65.40 -42.33 -4.04
N ALA A 641 65.50 -41.38 -4.97
CA ALA A 641 66.18 -41.61 -6.24
C ALA A 641 66.98 -40.35 -6.64
N ALA A 642 68.26 -40.56 -6.86
CA ALA A 642 69.30 -39.57 -7.06
C ALA A 642 69.21 -38.84 -8.40
N ASP A 643 69.56 -37.56 -8.39
CA ASP A 643 70.61 -37.03 -9.27
C ASP A 643 71.15 -35.72 -8.67
N VAL A 644 72.42 -35.75 -8.28
CA VAL A 644 73.20 -34.55 -7.93
C VAL A 644 74.01 -34.17 -9.16
N SER A 645 73.71 -33.01 -9.74
CA SER A 645 74.75 -32.18 -10.35
C SER A 645 74.42 -30.69 -10.21
N SER A 646 75.43 -29.93 -9.82
CA SER A 646 75.53 -28.47 -9.59
C SER A 646 75.08 -27.93 -8.21
N LEU A 647 76.08 -27.48 -7.43
CA LEU A 647 75.91 -26.55 -6.32
C LEU A 647 75.66 -25.13 -6.87
N GLY A 648 74.67 -24.43 -6.32
CA GLY A 648 74.41 -22.99 -6.48
C GLY A 648 73.17 -22.57 -5.66
N PRO A 649 73.11 -21.37 -5.08
CA PRO A 649 72.37 -21.09 -3.84
C PRO A 649 70.86 -20.95 -4.03
N SER A 650 70.11 -21.29 -2.96
CA SER A 650 68.71 -20.97 -2.65
C SER A 650 68.06 -19.93 -3.57
N SER A 651 67.22 -20.34 -4.53
CA SER A 651 66.26 -19.44 -5.20
C SER A 651 65.30 -20.17 -6.17
N THR A 652 64.67 -21.27 -5.75
CA THR A 652 63.67 -21.98 -6.59
C THR A 652 62.36 -22.32 -5.88
N ARG A 653 62.04 -21.69 -4.73
CA ARG A 653 60.81 -22.03 -3.97
C ARG A 653 59.51 -21.45 -4.57
N ALA A 654 59.58 -20.59 -5.59
CA ALA A 654 58.41 -19.90 -6.18
C ALA A 654 58.13 -20.20 -7.67
N VAL A 655 58.86 -21.11 -8.33
CA VAL A 655 58.67 -21.36 -9.78
C VAL A 655 58.28 -22.82 -10.03
N LYS A 656 57.00 -23.14 -9.79
CA LYS A 656 56.39 -24.34 -10.38
C LYS A 656 54.90 -24.11 -10.66
N SER A 657 54.61 -23.32 -11.69
CA SER A 657 53.25 -23.11 -12.18
C SER A 657 53.16 -23.24 -13.70
N ILE A 658 53.38 -24.45 -14.24
CA ILE A 658 52.75 -24.88 -15.50
C ILE A 658 52.43 -26.37 -15.39
N ALA A 659 51.14 -26.72 -15.39
CA ALA A 659 50.67 -28.05 -15.77
C ALA A 659 49.45 -27.91 -16.67
N SER A 660 49.72 -28.28 -17.91
CA SER A 660 48.89 -28.48 -19.09
C SER A 660 47.80 -29.52 -18.89
N ILE A 661 46.68 -29.27 -19.58
CA ILE A 661 45.61 -30.21 -19.87
C ILE A 661 46.13 -31.34 -20.77
N SER A 662 45.96 -32.58 -20.33
CA SER A 662 45.85 -33.76 -21.19
C SER A 662 45.16 -34.87 -20.39
N GLY A 663 43.97 -35.26 -20.85
CA GLY A 663 43.22 -36.39 -20.29
C GLY A 663 43.62 -37.71 -20.96
N GLU A 664 43.32 -38.81 -20.28
CA GLU A 664 43.10 -40.12 -20.88
C GLU A 664 42.20 -40.95 -19.96
N ASP A 665 41.15 -41.50 -20.55
CA ASP A 665 40.17 -42.42 -19.97
C ASP A 665 40.76 -43.84 -19.84
N SER A 666 40.35 -44.60 -18.82
CA SER A 666 40.16 -46.06 -18.90
C SER A 666 39.31 -46.60 -17.74
N ASN A 667 38.29 -47.39 -18.11
CA ASN A 667 37.24 -47.97 -17.30
C ASN A 667 37.67 -49.12 -16.36
N ALA A 668 37.03 -49.23 -15.19
CA ALA A 668 36.52 -50.51 -14.64
C ALA A 668 35.49 -50.28 -13.50
N GLU A 669 34.30 -50.87 -13.66
CA GLU A 669 33.16 -50.98 -12.72
C GLU A 669 32.97 -52.47 -12.32
N PRO A 670 32.01 -52.90 -11.45
CA PRO A 670 31.42 -52.27 -10.24
C PRO A 670 31.19 -53.28 -9.06
N SER A 671 30.82 -52.78 -7.86
CA SER A 671 29.90 -53.49 -6.95
C SER A 671 29.13 -52.55 -5.99
N GLN A 672 27.83 -52.40 -6.27
CA GLN A 672 26.61 -52.30 -5.41
C GLN A 672 26.76 -51.73 -3.96
N SER A 673 26.20 -50.57 -3.52
CA SER A 673 24.81 -50.01 -3.42
C SER A 673 24.53 -49.65 -1.92
N PRO A 674 23.53 -48.84 -1.47
CA PRO A 674 22.54 -48.01 -2.18
C PRO A 674 22.38 -46.53 -1.66
N ARG A 675 21.60 -45.76 -2.44
CA ARG A 675 21.17 -44.34 -2.39
C ARG A 675 19.93 -44.12 -1.47
N PRO A 676 19.38 -42.89 -1.19
CA PRO A 676 19.11 -41.82 -2.19
C PRO A 676 19.23 -40.33 -1.78
N ARG A 677 19.40 -39.50 -2.83
CA ARG A 677 19.35 -38.04 -2.91
C ARG A 677 18.14 -37.62 -3.75
N ASN A 678 17.46 -36.54 -3.36
CA ASN A 678 16.50 -35.82 -4.20
C ASN A 678 17.11 -34.52 -4.76
N LEU A 679 16.67 -34.19 -5.97
CA LEU A 679 17.24 -33.27 -6.95
C LEU A 679 17.09 -31.78 -6.62
N ARG A 680 18.04 -30.97 -7.12
CA ARG A 680 17.81 -29.55 -7.45
C ARG A 680 18.27 -29.30 -8.89
N ARG A 681 17.36 -28.74 -9.70
CA ARG A 681 17.52 -28.35 -11.10
C ARG A 681 18.40 -27.11 -11.20
N ASP A 682 19.48 -27.18 -11.96
CA ASP A 682 20.23 -26.01 -12.41
C ASP A 682 19.68 -25.47 -13.73
N SER A 683 19.70 -24.14 -13.84
CA SER A 683 19.00 -23.36 -14.87
C SER A 683 19.79 -23.22 -16.18
N VAL A 684 19.04 -23.04 -17.26
CA VAL A 684 19.44 -23.02 -18.69
C VAL A 684 20.54 -21.99 -19.05
N ARG A 685 20.82 -21.01 -18.18
CA ARG A 685 21.83 -19.95 -18.41
C ARG A 685 23.27 -20.46 -18.36
N ALA A 686 23.56 -21.49 -17.55
CA ALA A 686 24.88 -22.10 -17.48
C ALA A 686 25.22 -22.97 -18.72
N ARG A 687 24.21 -23.31 -19.53
CA ARG A 687 24.38 -24.08 -20.77
C ARG A 687 24.71 -23.19 -21.96
N GLN A 688 24.26 -21.92 -21.96
CA GLN A 688 24.54 -20.96 -23.03
C GLN A 688 25.93 -20.31 -22.95
N GLU A 689 26.52 -20.15 -21.76
CA GLU A 689 27.86 -19.55 -21.61
C GLU A 689 29.01 -20.51 -21.97
N ARG A 690 28.76 -21.82 -22.03
CA ARG A 690 29.77 -22.83 -22.40
C ARG A 690 29.88 -23.12 -23.90
N GLU A 691 28.99 -22.57 -24.74
CA GLU A 691 28.97 -22.85 -26.18
C GLU A 691 29.57 -21.74 -27.07
N LEU A 692 30.18 -20.68 -26.49
CA LEU A 692 30.69 -19.53 -27.27
C LEU A 692 32.21 -19.46 -27.46
N PHE A 693 32.99 -20.43 -26.98
CA PHE A 693 34.45 -20.45 -27.17
C PHE A 693 34.99 -21.79 -27.64
N THR A 694 34.48 -22.33 -28.74
CA THR A 694 35.29 -23.21 -29.60
C THR A 694 34.90 -23.11 -31.07
N ARG A 695 35.89 -22.70 -31.88
CA ARG A 695 36.22 -23.18 -33.24
C ARG A 695 35.63 -22.45 -34.46
N ARG A 696 36.52 -21.73 -35.19
CA ARG A 696 36.78 -21.96 -36.62
C ARG A 696 38.12 -21.36 -37.10
N ARG A 697 39.02 -22.23 -37.57
CA ARG A 697 40.10 -22.03 -38.58
C ARG A 697 39.60 -22.77 -39.84
N HIS A 698 39.85 -22.45 -41.12
CA HIS A 698 40.85 -21.68 -41.88
C HIS A 698 40.24 -21.29 -43.25
N ALA A 699 40.76 -20.24 -43.92
CA ALA A 699 41.17 -20.28 -45.35
C ALA A 699 41.83 -18.96 -45.83
N VAL A 700 43.13 -19.06 -46.18
CA VAL A 700 43.86 -18.57 -47.38
C VAL A 700 43.72 -17.09 -47.82
N ASP A 701 44.80 -16.28 -47.73
CA ASP A 701 45.63 -15.85 -48.88
C ASP A 701 46.77 -14.83 -48.55
N THR A 702 47.95 -15.14 -49.10
CA THR A 702 49.08 -14.33 -49.63
C THR A 702 49.72 -13.10 -48.93
N ALA A 703 51.05 -13.21 -48.79
CA ALA A 703 52.13 -12.27 -49.21
C ALA A 703 53.00 -11.54 -48.15
N ALA A 704 54.31 -11.67 -48.41
CA ALA A 704 55.45 -10.76 -48.11
C ALA A 704 56.31 -10.92 -46.83
N SER A 705 57.39 -11.69 -47.03
CA SER A 705 58.83 -11.38 -46.83
C SER A 705 59.52 -11.37 -45.45
N SER A 706 60.63 -12.13 -45.46
CA SER A 706 61.95 -11.97 -44.83
C SER A 706 62.12 -12.31 -43.35
N ASP A 707 63.19 -12.95 -42.88
CA ASP A 707 64.23 -13.86 -43.43
C ASP A 707 65.09 -14.32 -42.22
N ALA A 708 65.75 -15.49 -42.35
CA ALA A 708 66.86 -16.06 -41.54
C ALA A 708 66.62 -16.44 -40.05
N GLY A 709 67.02 -17.61 -39.52
CA GLY A 709 67.77 -18.76 -40.06
C GLY A 709 68.33 -19.64 -38.90
N GLY A 710 68.52 -20.95 -39.17
CA GLY A 710 69.45 -21.90 -38.50
C GLY A 710 68.96 -22.61 -37.22
N GLU A 711 68.58 -23.91 -37.24
CA GLU A 711 69.42 -25.15 -37.14
C GLU A 711 69.88 -25.43 -35.68
N ASP A 712 69.83 -26.62 -35.06
CA ASP A 712 69.64 -28.04 -35.44
C ASP A 712 69.37 -28.84 -34.12
N ALA A 713 68.43 -29.82 -34.07
CA ALA A 713 68.64 -31.29 -34.20
C ALA A 713 69.57 -31.93 -33.11
N LEU A 714 69.39 -33.11 -32.49
CA LEU A 714 68.53 -34.29 -32.68
C LEU A 714 68.73 -35.27 -31.47
N ALA A 715 67.62 -35.75 -30.89
CA ALA A 715 67.28 -37.17 -30.66
C ALA A 715 68.13 -38.20 -29.85
N TYR A 716 67.45 -38.76 -28.84
CA TYR A 716 67.22 -40.20 -28.49
C TYR A 716 68.40 -41.19 -28.28
N ARG A 717 68.46 -41.81 -27.08
CA ARG A 717 68.11 -43.23 -26.80
C ARG A 717 68.51 -43.72 -25.38
N LEU A 718 67.51 -44.27 -24.67
CA LEU A 718 67.45 -45.55 -23.91
C LEU A 718 68.76 -46.31 -23.57
N GLN A 719 68.94 -46.72 -22.29
CA GLN A 719 68.88 -48.12 -21.77
C GLN A 719 69.68 -48.38 -20.45
N THR A 720 69.00 -49.08 -19.51
CA THR A 720 69.46 -50.17 -18.58
C THR A 720 70.50 -49.97 -17.46
N ASN A 721 70.02 -50.22 -16.21
CA ASN A 721 70.65 -50.70 -14.95
C ASN A 721 71.69 -51.85 -15.07
N PRO A 722 72.37 -52.39 -13.99
CA PRO A 722 72.78 -51.93 -12.63
C PRO A 722 74.28 -52.33 -12.31
N PRO A 723 74.74 -52.77 -11.09
CA PRO A 723 74.98 -52.06 -9.81
C PRO A 723 76.43 -52.14 -9.24
N ASN A 724 76.66 -51.37 -8.15
CA ASN A 724 77.58 -51.58 -7.00
C ASN A 724 79.11 -51.63 -7.17
N THR A 725 79.83 -50.69 -6.53
CA THR A 725 80.87 -51.03 -5.51
C THR A 725 81.19 -49.85 -4.60
N THR A 726 81.48 -50.20 -3.35
CA THR A 726 81.66 -49.43 -2.09
C THR A 726 83.02 -48.76 -1.90
N GLN A 727 83.09 -47.91 -0.85
CA GLN A 727 84.25 -47.48 -0.01
C GLN A 727 84.70 -46.02 -0.23
N SER A 728 85.09 -45.21 0.77
CA SER A 728 85.28 -45.35 2.23
C SER A 728 85.68 -43.99 2.85
N GLY A 729 85.52 -43.85 4.18
CA GLY A 729 86.32 -42.98 5.07
C GLY A 729 85.73 -41.60 5.37
N LEU A 730 85.16 -41.38 6.58
CA LEU A 730 85.83 -40.88 7.81
C LEU A 730 86.31 -39.42 7.65
N GLU A 731 85.93 -38.43 8.45
CA GLU A 731 85.83 -38.35 9.92
C GLU A 731 84.84 -37.23 10.35
N GLU A 732 84.11 -37.43 11.45
CA GLU A 732 83.26 -36.43 12.11
C GLU A 732 84.09 -35.47 12.98
N ASP A 733 83.84 -34.16 12.85
CA ASP A 733 84.28 -33.14 13.81
C ASP A 733 83.02 -32.48 14.45
N PRO A 734 82.90 -32.37 15.79
CA PRO A 734 81.62 -32.19 16.46
C PRO A 734 81.41 -30.75 16.95
N HIS A 735 80.99 -29.82 16.10
CA HIS A 735 80.34 -28.57 16.54
C HIS A 735 79.56 -27.95 15.38
N ASP A 736 78.33 -28.38 15.17
CA ASP A 736 77.21 -27.58 14.65
C ASP A 736 75.97 -28.47 14.55
N LEU A 737 75.24 -28.60 15.66
CA LEU A 737 73.86 -29.06 15.60
C LEU A 737 73.01 -27.87 15.10
N PRO A 738 72.32 -27.96 13.95
CA PRO A 738 71.25 -27.01 13.67
C PRO A 738 70.17 -27.17 14.77
N PRO A 739 69.50 -26.09 15.19
CA PRO A 739 68.44 -26.21 16.18
C PRO A 739 67.35 -27.15 15.66
N SER A 740 66.73 -27.85 16.61
CA SER A 740 65.68 -28.84 16.41
C SER A 740 64.60 -28.33 15.44
N ALA A 741 64.26 -29.15 14.45
CA ALA A 741 63.17 -28.88 13.51
C ALA A 741 61.89 -28.48 14.26
N MET A 742 61.43 -27.23 14.05
CA MET A 742 60.11 -26.80 14.50
C MET A 742 59.05 -27.38 13.56
N THR A 743 58.20 -28.25 14.09
CA THR A 743 57.00 -28.79 13.47
C THR A 743 55.89 -27.74 13.39
N GLY A 744 56.09 -26.69 12.60
CA GLY A 744 55.13 -25.59 12.38
C GLY A 744 54.83 -25.34 10.91
N THR A 745 53.66 -24.75 10.61
CA THR A 745 53.38 -24.23 9.26
C THR A 745 54.25 -23.00 8.97
N ASP A 746 54.55 -22.70 7.70
CA ASP A 746 55.29 -21.48 7.30
C ASP A 746 54.66 -20.20 7.89
N LEU A 747 53.33 -20.18 8.05
CA LEU A 747 52.59 -19.10 8.72
C LEU A 747 52.99 -18.93 10.19
N ASP A 748 53.12 -20.02 10.93
CA ASP A 748 53.46 -19.95 12.35
C ASP A 748 54.89 -19.45 12.53
N LEU A 749 55.80 -19.87 11.65
CA LEU A 749 57.19 -19.42 11.60
C LEU A 749 57.28 -17.91 11.35
N MET A 750 56.57 -17.40 10.33
CA MET A 750 56.52 -15.96 10.05
C MET A 750 55.86 -15.16 11.18
N THR A 751 54.76 -15.66 11.75
CA THR A 751 54.06 -14.97 12.84
C THR A 751 54.92 -14.92 14.11
N GLN A 752 55.63 -16.00 14.42
CA GLN A 752 56.54 -16.07 15.56
C GLN A 752 57.75 -15.14 15.34
N ALA A 753 58.36 -15.18 14.15
CA ALA A 753 59.47 -14.29 13.81
C ALA A 753 59.08 -12.81 13.92
N PHE A 754 57.89 -12.44 13.46
CA PHE A 754 57.38 -11.09 13.64
C PHE A 754 57.18 -10.75 15.13
N SER A 755 56.62 -11.65 15.93
CA SER A 755 56.37 -11.40 17.37
C SER A 755 57.66 -11.16 18.18
N HIS A 756 58.78 -11.77 17.79
CA HIS A 756 60.09 -11.60 18.42
C HIS A 756 60.96 -10.51 17.77
N SER A 757 60.51 -9.90 16.68
CA SER A 757 61.29 -8.89 15.95
C SER A 757 61.41 -7.56 16.70
N ASN A 758 62.48 -6.82 16.40
CA ASN A 758 62.68 -5.44 16.88
C ASN A 758 61.56 -4.47 16.45
N ILE A 759 60.89 -4.77 15.33
CA ILE A 759 59.79 -3.95 14.81
C ILE A 759 58.59 -4.03 15.76
N THR A 760 58.26 -5.25 16.23
CA THR A 760 57.16 -5.46 17.18
C THR A 760 57.46 -4.86 18.55
N SER A 761 58.69 -4.99 19.05
CA SER A 761 59.06 -4.38 20.34
C SER A 761 59.03 -2.85 20.29
N ALA A 762 59.53 -2.24 19.21
CA ALA A 762 59.45 -0.80 18.99
C ALA A 762 57.99 -0.31 18.91
N MET A 763 57.14 -1.03 18.18
CA MET A 763 55.71 -0.72 18.07
C MET A 763 55.00 -0.79 19.43
N LEU A 764 55.28 -1.81 20.25
CA LEU A 764 54.67 -1.93 21.58
C LEU A 764 55.14 -0.82 22.53
N ALA A 765 56.43 -0.46 22.47
CA ALA A 765 56.98 0.65 23.24
C ALA A 765 56.28 1.97 22.88
N GLU A 766 56.04 2.20 21.59
CA GLU A 766 55.34 3.38 21.09
C GLU A 766 53.85 3.43 21.51
N ILE A 767 53.14 2.29 21.46
CA ILE A 767 51.76 2.20 21.97
C ILE A 767 51.72 2.54 23.47
N HIS A 768 52.63 1.99 24.26
CA HIS A 768 52.70 2.27 25.70
C HIS A 768 53.05 3.73 25.99
N GLN A 769 53.99 4.31 25.25
CA GLN A 769 54.37 5.71 25.38
C GLN A 769 53.22 6.66 25.03
N ALA A 770 52.44 6.35 23.98
CA ALA A 770 51.26 7.13 23.63
C ALA A 770 50.18 7.07 24.73
N ILE A 771 49.96 5.88 25.32
CA ILE A 771 49.00 5.70 26.42
C ILE A 771 49.45 6.45 27.67
N SER A 772 50.75 6.39 28.04
CA SER A 772 51.27 7.09 29.22
C SER A 772 51.21 8.61 29.04
N ALA A 773 51.59 9.12 27.86
CA ALA A 773 51.52 10.55 27.53
C ALA A 773 50.08 11.08 27.59
N ALA A 774 49.11 10.29 27.11
CA ALA A 774 47.68 10.63 27.24
C ALA A 774 47.20 10.58 28.69
N GLY A 775 47.68 9.63 29.49
CA GLY A 775 47.39 9.55 30.93
C GLY A 775 47.91 10.77 31.70
N GLU A 776 49.13 11.22 31.42
CA GLU A 776 49.74 12.42 32.02
C GLU A 776 49.00 13.70 31.61
N ALA A 777 48.63 13.83 30.34
CA ALA A 777 47.87 14.99 29.85
C ALA A 777 46.47 15.12 30.49
N ASN A 778 45.86 14.00 30.89
CA ASN A 778 44.58 13.96 31.59
C ASN A 778 44.71 14.00 33.13
N GLY A 779 45.94 13.97 33.67
CA GLY A 779 46.23 13.66 35.06
C GLY A 779 47.27 14.56 35.73
N ALA A 780 46.90 15.82 35.96
CA ALA A 780 47.43 16.67 37.04
C ALA A 780 46.27 17.35 37.79
N ASN A 781 45.35 16.54 38.31
CA ASN A 781 44.34 16.95 39.29
C ASN A 781 44.01 15.76 40.20
N SER A 782 45.03 15.27 40.90
CA SER A 782 44.88 14.39 42.06
C SER A 782 45.07 15.21 43.32
N ASN A 783 44.11 16.06 43.66
CA ASN A 783 43.86 16.45 45.05
C ASN A 783 42.34 16.58 45.20
N GLY A 784 41.80 15.78 46.12
CA GLY A 784 40.36 15.61 46.28
C GLY A 784 39.64 16.87 46.78
N TYR A 785 38.31 16.79 46.65
CA TYR A 785 37.28 17.78 46.99
C TYR A 785 37.11 18.95 46.02
N ASP A 786 36.25 18.76 45.02
CA ASP A 786 35.10 19.66 44.85
C ASP A 786 33.98 18.98 44.05
N THR A 787 32.91 18.64 44.78
CA THR A 787 31.57 18.35 44.22
C THR A 787 30.83 19.68 44.11
N ASP A 788 30.15 19.90 42.97
CA ASP A 788 29.36 21.09 42.58
C ASP A 788 30.08 22.23 41.83
N SER A 789 30.40 21.96 40.55
CA SER A 789 30.36 22.99 39.51
C SER A 789 29.90 22.40 38.17
N PRO A 790 28.78 22.86 37.58
CA PRO A 790 28.18 22.23 36.39
C PRO A 790 28.83 22.64 35.05
N ILE A 791 30.06 23.17 35.05
CA ILE A 791 30.68 23.80 33.85
C ILE A 791 31.91 23.03 33.32
N ALA A 792 32.26 21.88 33.91
CA ALA A 792 33.42 21.08 33.49
C ALA A 792 33.10 19.73 32.80
N LEU A 793 31.89 19.52 32.29
CA LEU A 793 31.59 18.41 31.38
C LEU A 793 31.64 18.87 29.92
N ASN A 794 32.44 18.19 29.08
CA ASN A 794 32.57 18.29 27.62
C ASN A 794 33.78 19.05 27.05
N LYS A 795 34.98 18.82 27.60
CA LYS A 795 36.21 18.85 26.79
C LYS A 795 36.79 17.44 26.74
N THR A 796 36.18 16.54 25.97
CA THR A 796 36.87 15.32 25.54
C THR A 796 37.95 15.70 24.53
N ALA A 797 39.04 14.93 24.42
CA ALA A 797 40.17 15.20 23.54
C ALA A 797 39.76 15.46 22.06
N MET A 798 38.55 15.02 21.68
CA MET A 798 38.03 14.93 20.32
C MET A 798 36.97 15.99 19.91
N GLY A 799 36.78 17.06 20.70
CA GLY A 799 35.96 18.23 20.28
C GLY A 799 34.44 18.10 20.51
N ARG A 800 33.70 19.21 20.39
CA ARG A 800 32.24 19.27 20.65
C ARG A 800 31.46 18.50 19.59
N GLY A 801 30.55 17.62 20.01
CA GLY A 801 29.60 16.97 19.11
C GLY A 801 28.57 17.97 18.58
N TYR A 802 28.47 18.09 17.25
CA TYR A 802 27.50 18.98 16.61
C TYR A 802 26.06 18.45 16.66
N ALA A 803 25.09 19.36 16.79
CA ALA A 803 23.67 19.04 16.71
C ALA A 803 23.29 18.62 15.27
N ARG A 804 22.75 17.40 15.13
CA ARG A 804 22.29 16.87 13.84
C ARG A 804 21.07 17.64 13.32
N VAL A 805 20.86 17.58 12.01
CA VAL A 805 19.71 18.16 11.33
C VAL A 805 18.41 17.50 11.81
N GLY A 806 17.38 18.29 12.11
CA GLY A 806 16.07 17.77 12.56
C GLY A 806 15.31 17.03 11.45
N TYR A 807 14.36 16.16 11.83
CA TYR A 807 13.64 15.28 10.91
C TYR A 807 12.93 16.01 9.76
N LEU A 808 12.30 17.16 10.03
CA LEU A 808 11.59 17.92 8.99
C LEU A 808 12.55 18.46 7.91
N ARG A 809 13.75 18.89 8.31
CA ARG A 809 14.76 19.37 7.36
C ARG A 809 15.41 18.21 6.61
N GLN A 810 15.60 17.05 7.25
CA GLN A 810 16.01 15.82 6.55
C GLN A 810 14.96 15.43 5.48
N PHE A 811 13.68 15.42 5.85
CA PHE A 811 12.58 15.16 4.91
C PHE A 811 12.61 16.13 3.73
N LEU A 812 12.70 17.45 3.95
CA LEU A 812 12.76 18.44 2.87
C LEU A 812 13.94 18.22 1.92
N ILE A 813 15.15 17.92 2.45
CA ILE A 813 16.33 17.64 1.63
C ILE A 813 16.13 16.38 0.79
N LEU A 814 15.63 15.31 1.41
CA LEU A 814 15.37 14.03 0.73
C LEU A 814 14.25 14.15 -0.31
N SER A 815 13.18 14.87 0.01
CA SER A 815 12.09 15.20 -0.91
C SER A 815 12.61 15.98 -2.13
N GLN A 816 13.47 16.97 -1.92
CA GLN A 816 14.08 17.70 -3.02
C GLN A 816 14.98 16.79 -3.88
N ARG A 817 15.72 15.88 -3.26
CA ARG A 817 16.55 14.88 -3.94
C ARG A 817 15.70 13.92 -4.79
N THR A 818 14.63 13.36 -4.21
CA THR A 818 13.71 12.43 -4.88
C THR A 818 12.97 13.12 -6.02
N TRP A 819 12.46 14.34 -5.79
CA TRP A 819 11.79 15.13 -6.83
C TRP A 819 12.71 15.45 -8.01
N LYS A 820 13.96 15.87 -7.74
CA LYS A 820 14.95 16.08 -8.79
C LYS A 820 15.25 14.80 -9.58
N ASN A 821 15.35 13.67 -8.89
CA ASN A 821 15.58 12.37 -9.53
C ASN A 821 14.42 12.00 -10.46
N LEU A 822 13.17 12.09 -9.97
CA LEU A 822 11.96 11.80 -10.74
C LEU A 822 11.84 12.72 -11.96
N TYR A 823 12.11 14.01 -11.76
CA TYR A 823 12.02 15.02 -12.81
C TYR A 823 13.06 14.85 -13.93
N ARG A 824 14.31 14.48 -13.58
CA ARG A 824 15.39 14.25 -14.56
C ARG A 824 15.27 12.89 -15.27
N ASN A 825 14.50 11.96 -14.71
CA ASN A 825 14.11 10.70 -15.36
C ASN A 825 12.61 10.71 -15.73
N PRO A 826 12.15 11.61 -16.62
CA PRO A 826 10.72 11.74 -16.91
C PRO A 826 10.17 10.56 -17.72
N MET A 827 11.01 9.67 -18.25
CA MET A 827 10.59 8.59 -19.14
C MET A 827 9.58 7.65 -18.47
N LEU A 828 9.77 7.33 -17.18
CA LEU A 828 8.83 6.48 -16.44
C LEU A 828 7.47 7.18 -16.24
N MET A 829 7.49 8.44 -15.78
CA MET A 829 6.28 9.23 -15.54
C MET A 829 5.51 9.50 -16.84
N LEU A 830 6.20 9.90 -17.90
CA LEU A 830 5.62 10.16 -19.22
C LEU A 830 4.97 8.92 -19.80
N THR A 831 5.62 7.76 -19.67
CA THR A 831 5.10 6.49 -20.17
C THR A 831 3.79 6.13 -19.47
N HIS A 832 3.72 6.28 -18.14
CA HIS A 832 2.48 6.03 -17.40
C HIS A 832 1.34 6.98 -17.80
N TYR A 833 1.62 8.27 -18.04
CA TYR A 833 0.60 9.24 -18.44
C TYR A 833 0.12 9.00 -19.89
N ALA A 834 1.05 8.72 -20.81
CA ALA A 834 0.73 8.44 -22.19
C ALA A 834 -0.11 7.16 -22.33
N ILE A 835 0.29 6.07 -21.65
CA ILE A 835 -0.45 4.81 -21.64
C ILE A 835 -1.85 5.01 -21.05
N ALA A 836 -1.99 5.78 -19.96
CA ALA A 836 -3.29 6.06 -19.37
C ALA A 836 -4.24 6.77 -20.33
N ILE A 837 -3.78 7.77 -21.09
CA ILE A 837 -4.62 8.48 -22.09
C ILE A 837 -4.99 7.56 -23.25
N ILE A 838 -4.03 6.81 -23.80
CA ILE A 838 -4.28 5.89 -24.92
C ILE A 838 -5.30 4.82 -24.52
N LEU A 839 -5.11 4.21 -23.35
CA LEU A 839 -6.03 3.20 -22.83
C LEU A 839 -7.40 3.79 -22.46
N ALA A 840 -7.44 5.04 -21.97
CA ALA A 840 -8.70 5.73 -21.69
C ALA A 840 -9.53 5.95 -22.95
N VAL A 841 -8.92 6.46 -24.03
CA VAL A 841 -9.60 6.67 -25.32
C VAL A 841 -10.03 5.33 -25.92
N PHE A 842 -9.17 4.30 -25.84
CA PHE A 842 -9.51 2.95 -26.31
C PHE A 842 -10.69 2.35 -25.53
N SER A 843 -10.65 2.41 -24.20
CA SER A 843 -11.75 1.93 -23.35
C SER A 843 -13.03 2.73 -23.56
N GLY A 844 -12.93 4.05 -23.68
CA GLY A 844 -14.07 4.93 -23.96
C GLY A 844 -14.69 4.67 -25.34
N TYR A 845 -13.89 4.29 -26.33
CA TYR A 845 -14.37 3.88 -27.66
C TYR A 845 -15.10 2.53 -27.61
N LEU A 846 -14.56 1.53 -26.91
CA LEU A 846 -15.17 0.20 -26.81
C LEU A 846 -16.53 0.23 -26.09
N PHE A 847 -16.66 1.07 -25.06
CA PHE A 847 -17.86 1.19 -24.24
C PHE A 847 -18.62 2.51 -24.53
N TYR A 848 -18.52 3.03 -25.75
CA TYR A 848 -19.12 4.31 -26.12
C TYR A 848 -20.65 4.27 -26.04
N GLY A 849 -21.24 5.22 -25.31
CA GLY A 849 -22.70 5.41 -25.25
C GLY A 849 -23.45 4.20 -24.67
N LEU A 850 -23.30 3.95 -23.37
CA LEU A 850 -23.98 2.88 -22.65
C LEU A 850 -25.50 3.09 -22.63
N THR A 851 -26.27 2.09 -23.08
CA THR A 851 -27.74 2.12 -23.02
C THR A 851 -28.25 1.72 -21.63
N ASP A 852 -29.49 2.09 -21.30
CA ASP A 852 -30.13 1.77 -20.01
C ASP A 852 -30.97 0.48 -20.07
N ASP A 853 -30.49 -0.50 -20.85
CA ASP A 853 -31.09 -1.83 -21.00
C ASP A 853 -30.24 -2.91 -20.29
N ILE A 854 -30.74 -4.14 -20.17
CA ILE A 854 -29.99 -5.27 -19.57
C ILE A 854 -28.58 -5.46 -20.20
N PRO A 855 -28.40 -5.45 -21.54
CA PRO A 855 -27.05 -5.52 -22.13
C PRO A 855 -26.17 -4.31 -21.76
N GLY A 856 -26.77 -3.13 -21.61
CA GLY A 856 -26.09 -1.93 -21.15
C GLY A 856 -25.59 -2.04 -19.70
N PHE A 857 -26.35 -2.68 -18.82
CA PHE A 857 -25.90 -3.02 -17.47
C PHE A 857 -24.70 -3.97 -17.48
N GLN A 858 -24.71 -5.02 -18.32
CA GLN A 858 -23.56 -5.91 -18.47
C GLN A 858 -22.31 -5.17 -18.99
N ASN A 859 -22.48 -4.24 -19.92
CA ASN A 859 -21.39 -3.40 -20.43
C ASN A 859 -20.82 -2.47 -19.34
N ARG A 860 -21.64 -1.95 -18.41
CA ARG A 860 -21.17 -1.19 -17.23
C ARG A 860 -20.31 -2.05 -16.30
N LEU A 861 -20.77 -3.25 -15.98
CA LEU A 861 -20.00 -4.21 -15.18
C LEU A 861 -18.65 -4.51 -15.85
N GLY A 862 -18.66 -4.79 -17.16
CA GLY A 862 -17.46 -5.05 -17.95
C GLY A 862 -16.49 -3.87 -17.96
N LEU A 863 -17.00 -2.64 -18.09
CA LEU A 863 -16.20 -1.40 -18.04
C LEU A 863 -15.49 -1.27 -16.70
N PHE A 864 -16.21 -1.32 -15.57
CA PHE A 864 -15.59 -1.15 -14.24
C PHE A 864 -14.60 -2.26 -13.92
N PHE A 865 -14.92 -3.51 -14.27
CA PHE A 865 -14.01 -4.63 -14.09
C PHE A 865 -12.71 -4.43 -14.90
N PHE A 866 -12.83 -4.00 -16.15
CA PHE A 866 -11.67 -3.74 -17.01
C PHE A 866 -10.82 -2.56 -16.52
N LEU A 867 -11.44 -1.45 -16.09
CA LEU A 867 -10.72 -0.29 -15.54
C LEU A 867 -9.91 -0.67 -14.29
N LEU A 868 -10.52 -1.40 -13.35
CA LEU A 868 -9.82 -1.86 -12.15
C LEU A 868 -8.70 -2.84 -12.48
N ALA A 869 -8.90 -3.77 -13.43
CA ALA A 869 -7.85 -4.69 -13.87
C ALA A 869 -6.66 -3.94 -14.46
N LEU A 870 -6.89 -2.98 -15.36
CA LEU A 870 -5.83 -2.17 -15.96
C LEU A 870 -5.00 -1.44 -14.91
N PHE A 871 -5.64 -0.77 -13.94
CA PHE A 871 -4.91 -0.08 -12.87
C PHE A 871 -4.18 -1.07 -11.96
N GLY A 872 -4.84 -2.15 -11.55
CA GLY A 872 -4.27 -3.14 -10.66
C GLY A 872 -3.00 -3.79 -11.21
N PHE A 873 -2.93 -4.12 -12.49
CA PHE A 873 -1.70 -4.65 -13.08
C PHE A 873 -0.67 -3.55 -13.39
N SER A 874 -1.10 -2.32 -13.68
CA SER A 874 -0.21 -1.17 -13.90
C SER A 874 0.57 -0.78 -12.63
N THR A 875 0.08 -1.12 -11.43
CA THR A 875 0.81 -0.87 -10.17
C THR A 875 2.00 -1.78 -9.93
N LEU A 876 2.20 -2.85 -10.71
CA LEU A 876 3.37 -3.72 -10.59
C LEU A 876 4.69 -2.96 -10.78
N THR A 877 4.70 -1.84 -11.50
CA THR A 877 5.89 -1.00 -11.62
C THR A 877 6.37 -0.41 -10.28
N SER A 878 5.51 -0.34 -9.25
CA SER A 878 5.89 0.09 -7.90
C SER A 878 6.83 -0.88 -7.18
N LEU A 879 6.89 -2.16 -7.61
CA LEU A 879 7.77 -3.18 -7.01
C LEU A 879 9.25 -2.81 -7.17
N ASN A 880 9.61 -2.21 -8.31
CA ASN A 880 11.00 -1.93 -8.66
C ASN A 880 11.52 -0.59 -8.13
N VAL A 881 10.62 0.28 -7.64
CA VAL A 881 10.96 1.64 -7.18
C VAL A 881 11.95 1.62 -6.01
N PHE A 882 11.76 0.70 -5.06
CA PHE A 882 12.68 0.55 -3.92
C PHE A 882 13.87 -0.36 -4.25
N ALA A 883 13.70 -1.34 -5.15
CA ALA A 883 14.73 -2.32 -5.48
C ALA A 883 16.02 -1.67 -6.02
N THR A 884 15.89 -0.63 -6.84
CA THR A 884 17.03 0.09 -7.45
C THR A 884 17.81 0.94 -6.46
N GLU A 885 17.16 1.53 -5.46
CA GLU A 885 17.79 2.43 -4.47
C GLU A 885 18.14 1.72 -3.15
N ARG A 886 17.84 0.42 -3.04
CA ARG A 886 18.04 -0.37 -1.82
C ARG A 886 19.47 -0.32 -1.29
N LEU A 887 20.46 -0.50 -2.16
CA LEU A 887 21.88 -0.52 -1.76
C LEU A 887 22.32 0.85 -1.22
N LEU A 888 21.91 1.93 -1.90
CA LEU A 888 22.18 3.30 -1.47
C LEU A 888 21.56 3.58 -0.10
N PHE A 889 20.29 3.20 0.10
CA PHE A 889 19.59 3.39 1.38
C PHE A 889 20.27 2.65 2.54
N VAL A 890 20.65 1.38 2.34
CA VAL A 890 21.31 0.58 3.39
C VAL A 890 22.64 1.23 3.78
N ARG A 891 23.42 1.69 2.80
CA ARG A 891 24.70 2.38 3.03
C ARG A 891 24.53 3.71 3.78
N GLU A 892 23.65 4.58 3.30
CA GLU A 892 23.39 5.88 3.92
C GLU A 892 22.83 5.73 5.35
N ARG A 893 22.03 4.69 5.60
CA ARG A 893 21.55 4.33 6.94
C ARG A 893 22.69 3.84 7.85
N ALA A 894 23.61 3.02 7.35
CA ALA A 894 24.76 2.52 8.13
C ALA A 894 25.69 3.65 8.58
N ASN A 895 25.93 4.63 7.69
CA ASN A 895 26.73 5.81 7.98
C ASN A 895 25.94 6.91 8.73
N GLY A 896 24.63 6.71 8.95
CA GLY A 896 23.80 7.59 9.76
C GLY A 896 23.45 8.93 9.11
N TYR A 897 23.27 8.96 7.78
CA TYR A 897 22.95 10.18 7.02
C TYR A 897 21.57 10.76 7.40
N TYR A 898 20.55 9.92 7.60
CA TYR A 898 19.18 10.33 7.90
C TYR A 898 18.38 9.22 8.60
N SER A 899 17.21 9.59 9.12
CA SER A 899 16.25 8.64 9.67
C SER A 899 15.56 7.82 8.57
N PRO A 900 15.36 6.50 8.77
CA PRO A 900 14.57 5.68 7.84
C PRO A 900 13.17 6.24 7.56
N ALA A 901 12.53 6.84 8.57
CA ALA A 901 11.19 7.41 8.46
C ALA A 901 11.13 8.59 7.48
N THR A 902 12.12 9.48 7.51
CA THR A 902 12.15 10.67 6.64
C THR A 902 12.40 10.29 5.19
N TYR A 903 13.23 9.26 4.96
CA TYR A 903 13.44 8.71 3.62
C TYR A 903 12.18 8.05 3.07
N PHE A 904 11.55 7.17 3.86
CA PHE A 904 10.35 6.46 3.43
C PHE A 904 9.21 7.43 3.12
N ALA A 905 8.96 8.41 3.99
CA ALA A 905 7.94 9.44 3.76
C ALA A 905 8.22 10.25 2.49
N ALA A 906 9.47 10.67 2.27
CA ALA A 906 9.86 11.41 1.07
C ALA A 906 9.67 10.56 -0.20
N LYS A 907 10.03 9.27 -0.16
CA LYS A 907 9.89 8.36 -1.28
C LYS A 907 8.41 8.08 -1.61
N VAL A 908 7.61 7.76 -0.60
CA VAL A 908 6.16 7.51 -0.73
C VAL A 908 5.45 8.72 -1.32
N LEU A 909 5.63 9.93 -0.75
CA LEU A 909 4.92 11.11 -1.23
C LEU A 909 5.30 11.49 -2.67
N PHE A 910 6.60 11.54 -2.98
CA PHE A 910 7.06 12.06 -4.26
C PHE A 910 7.04 11.05 -5.40
N ASP A 911 7.04 9.73 -5.12
CA ASP A 911 6.86 8.71 -6.16
C ASP A 911 5.38 8.30 -6.33
N ILE A 912 4.62 8.12 -5.25
CA ILE A 912 3.22 7.65 -5.35
C ILE A 912 2.31 8.73 -5.91
N ILE A 913 2.42 10.00 -5.47
CA ILE A 913 1.48 11.05 -5.91
C ILE A 913 1.51 11.22 -7.44
N PRO A 914 2.66 11.50 -8.08
CA PRO A 914 2.69 11.68 -9.53
C PRO A 914 2.32 10.40 -10.28
N LEU A 915 2.87 9.24 -9.88
CA LEU A 915 2.72 8.01 -10.66
C LEU A 915 1.41 7.26 -10.41
N ARG A 916 0.69 7.52 -9.31
CA ARG A 916 -0.50 6.74 -8.91
C ARG A 916 -1.77 7.56 -8.71
N ILE A 917 -1.69 8.87 -8.50
CA ILE A 917 -2.89 9.71 -8.38
C ILE A 917 -3.27 10.31 -9.74
N VAL A 918 -2.29 10.79 -10.50
CA VAL A 918 -2.54 11.47 -11.78
C VAL A 918 -3.11 10.54 -12.86
N PRO A 919 -2.60 9.30 -13.09
CA PRO A 919 -3.11 8.47 -14.18
C PRO A 919 -4.59 8.06 -14.03
N PRO A 920 -5.08 7.65 -12.84
CA PRO A 920 -6.51 7.41 -12.63
C PRO A 920 -7.38 8.64 -12.86
N ILE A 921 -6.92 9.84 -12.47
CA ILE A 921 -7.65 11.08 -12.71
C ILE A 921 -7.75 11.35 -14.22
N LEU A 922 -6.63 11.26 -14.95
CA LEU A 922 -6.63 11.51 -16.40
C LEU A 922 -7.53 10.53 -17.16
N MET A 923 -7.40 9.24 -16.86
CA MET A 923 -8.16 8.19 -17.54
C MET A 923 -9.63 8.21 -17.13
N GLY A 924 -9.93 8.38 -15.84
CA GLY A 924 -11.32 8.50 -15.37
C GLY A 924 -12.03 9.73 -15.94
N SER A 925 -11.32 10.86 -16.06
CA SER A 925 -11.88 12.08 -16.67
C SER A 925 -12.25 11.91 -18.14
N ILE A 926 -11.49 11.09 -18.89
CA ILE A 926 -11.78 10.81 -20.31
C ILE A 926 -12.88 9.76 -20.45
N VAL A 927 -12.79 8.65 -19.71
CA VAL A 927 -13.71 7.51 -19.86
C VAL A 927 -15.13 7.89 -19.43
N TYR A 928 -15.29 8.59 -18.30
CA TYR A 928 -16.60 8.88 -17.71
C TYR A 928 -17.59 9.57 -18.68
N PRO A 929 -17.24 10.69 -19.33
CA PRO A 929 -18.12 11.32 -20.32
C PRO A 929 -18.20 10.55 -21.64
N MET A 930 -17.15 9.79 -22.05
CA MET A 930 -17.17 9.01 -23.30
C MET A 930 -18.15 7.84 -23.25
N THR A 931 -18.25 7.16 -22.11
CA THR A 931 -19.12 5.98 -21.98
C THR A 931 -20.56 6.36 -21.66
N GLY A 932 -20.84 7.61 -21.27
CA GLY A 932 -22.20 8.07 -20.95
C GLY A 932 -22.73 7.56 -19.61
N LEU A 933 -21.84 7.51 -18.59
CA LEU A 933 -22.24 7.28 -17.20
C LEU A 933 -23.14 8.41 -16.68
N VAL A 934 -23.71 8.25 -15.48
CA VAL A 934 -24.65 9.24 -14.90
C VAL A 934 -24.03 10.65 -14.91
N PRO A 935 -24.62 11.66 -15.58
CA PRO A 935 -23.99 12.96 -15.82
C PRO A 935 -23.99 13.90 -14.61
N ASP A 936 -23.91 13.37 -13.39
CA ASP A 936 -23.88 14.13 -12.15
C ASP A 936 -22.46 14.32 -11.60
N SER A 937 -22.23 15.50 -11.03
CA SER A 937 -20.95 15.90 -10.45
C SER A 937 -20.58 15.07 -9.20
N ALA A 938 -21.55 14.73 -8.34
CA ALA A 938 -21.27 13.96 -7.13
C ALA A 938 -20.86 12.52 -7.49
N HIS A 939 -21.57 11.90 -8.45
CA HIS A 939 -21.24 10.59 -8.99
C HIS A 939 -19.85 10.55 -9.64
N PHE A 940 -19.48 11.60 -10.38
CA PHE A 940 -18.15 11.74 -10.97
C PHE A 940 -17.03 11.78 -9.92
N PHE A 941 -17.16 12.61 -8.87
CA PHE A 941 -16.10 12.70 -7.85
C PHE A 941 -15.99 11.43 -7.01
N LYS A 942 -17.10 10.75 -6.71
CA LYS A 942 -17.08 9.41 -6.07
C LYS A 942 -16.36 8.39 -6.95
N PHE A 943 -16.67 8.36 -8.25
CA PHE A 943 -15.99 7.50 -9.23
C PHE A 943 -14.47 7.72 -9.27
N ILE A 944 -14.03 8.98 -9.38
CA ILE A 944 -12.59 9.33 -9.37
C ILE A 944 -11.93 8.95 -8.05
N LEU A 945 -12.60 9.22 -6.92
CA LEU A 945 -12.10 8.88 -5.58
C LEU A 945 -11.85 7.37 -5.45
N VAL A 946 -12.81 6.54 -5.90
CA VAL A 946 -12.67 5.08 -5.86
C VAL A 946 -11.50 4.62 -6.72
N LEU A 947 -11.35 5.13 -7.95
CA LEU A 947 -10.22 4.78 -8.82
C LEU A 947 -8.86 5.17 -8.21
N VAL A 948 -8.77 6.36 -7.60
CA VAL A 948 -7.54 6.82 -6.95
C VAL A 948 -7.21 5.97 -5.71
N LEU A 949 -8.19 5.70 -4.85
CA LEU A 949 -7.98 4.90 -3.64
C LEU A 949 -7.63 3.44 -3.97
N PHE A 950 -8.29 2.86 -4.96
CA PHE A 950 -7.95 1.52 -5.46
C PHE A 950 -6.52 1.46 -5.98
N ASN A 951 -6.11 2.41 -6.83
CA ASN A 951 -4.75 2.44 -7.37
C ASN A 951 -3.69 2.70 -6.29
N LEU A 952 -4.03 3.48 -5.25
CA LEU A 952 -3.19 3.71 -4.09
C LEU A 952 -3.02 2.43 -3.24
N ALA A 953 -4.11 1.71 -2.98
CA ALA A 953 -4.10 0.46 -2.23
C ALA A 953 -3.28 -0.63 -2.96
N ALA A 954 -3.51 -0.79 -4.27
CA ALA A 954 -2.74 -1.70 -5.12
C ALA A 954 -1.24 -1.34 -5.11
N ALA A 955 -0.89 -0.05 -5.22
CA ALA A 955 0.49 0.41 -5.17
C ALA A 955 1.14 0.17 -3.79
N ALA A 956 0.39 0.32 -2.69
CA ALA A 956 0.89 0.05 -1.34
C ALA A 956 1.21 -1.44 -1.13
N ILE A 957 0.34 -2.34 -1.61
CA ILE A 957 0.56 -3.79 -1.58
C ILE A 957 1.81 -4.15 -2.39
N CYS A 958 1.92 -3.64 -3.63
CA CYS A 958 3.10 -3.86 -4.46
C CYS A 958 4.38 -3.30 -3.81
N LEU A 959 4.33 -2.11 -3.20
CA LEU A 959 5.49 -1.54 -2.51
C LEU A 959 5.94 -2.41 -1.32
N PHE A 960 4.99 -2.93 -0.53
CA PHE A 960 5.29 -3.84 0.56
C PHE A 960 6.01 -5.11 0.07
N ILE A 961 5.49 -5.75 -0.98
CA ILE A 961 6.11 -6.94 -1.59
C ILE A 961 7.52 -6.62 -2.11
N GLY A 962 7.70 -5.47 -2.75
CA GLY A 962 9.00 -5.03 -3.29
C GLY A 962 10.06 -4.75 -2.21
N ILE A 963 9.66 -4.40 -0.99
CA ILE A 963 10.56 -4.22 0.15
C ILE A 963 10.94 -5.56 0.79
N VAL A 964 9.97 -6.48 0.89
CA VAL A 964 10.17 -7.81 1.49
C VAL A 964 11.05 -8.69 0.60
N CYS A 965 10.80 -8.70 -0.71
CA CYS A 965 11.55 -9.50 -1.67
C CYS A 965 12.88 -8.81 -2.04
N LYS A 966 13.98 -9.59 -2.09
CA LYS A 966 15.29 -9.08 -2.55
C LYS A 966 15.39 -9.06 -4.07
N ASP A 967 14.90 -10.12 -4.70
CA ASP A 967 14.96 -10.30 -6.14
C ASP A 967 13.72 -9.70 -6.82
N GLY A 968 13.93 -8.77 -7.75
CA GLY A 968 12.85 -8.09 -8.48
C GLY A 968 11.95 -9.06 -9.27
N SER A 969 12.53 -10.11 -9.86
CA SER A 969 11.77 -11.12 -10.60
C SER A 969 10.81 -11.91 -9.71
N VAL A 970 11.25 -12.24 -8.50
CA VAL A 970 10.41 -12.96 -7.51
C VAL A 970 9.31 -12.03 -7.00
N ALA A 971 9.64 -10.76 -6.74
CA ALA A 971 8.67 -9.74 -6.34
C ALA A 971 7.57 -9.56 -7.41
N ASN A 972 7.94 -9.53 -8.69
CA ASN A 972 6.98 -9.40 -9.80
C ASN A 972 6.06 -10.63 -9.93
N LEU A 973 6.60 -11.83 -9.75
CA LEU A 973 5.80 -13.06 -9.75
C LEU A 973 4.77 -13.05 -8.62
N ILE A 974 5.21 -12.75 -7.38
CA ILE A 974 4.33 -12.70 -6.21
C ILE A 974 3.30 -11.58 -6.37
N GLY A 975 3.71 -10.39 -6.79
CA GLY A 975 2.81 -9.27 -7.03
C GLY A 975 1.73 -9.60 -8.05
N SER A 976 2.10 -10.21 -9.18
CA SER A 976 1.15 -10.60 -10.22
C SER A 976 0.15 -11.65 -9.72
N LEU A 977 0.60 -12.63 -8.93
CA LEU A 977 -0.27 -13.65 -8.34
C LEU A 977 -1.25 -13.06 -7.32
N VAL A 978 -0.78 -12.13 -6.46
CA VAL A 978 -1.64 -11.44 -5.50
C VAL A 978 -2.72 -10.62 -6.22
N MET A 979 -2.35 -9.89 -7.29
CA MET A 979 -3.31 -9.11 -8.07
C MET A 979 -4.31 -10.01 -8.83
N LEU A 980 -3.86 -11.11 -9.42
CA LEU A 980 -4.72 -12.07 -10.10
C LEU A 980 -5.70 -12.74 -9.13
N PHE A 981 -5.23 -13.14 -7.95
CA PHE A 981 -6.07 -13.73 -6.92
C PHE A 981 -7.10 -12.72 -6.41
N SER A 982 -6.70 -11.48 -6.17
CA SER A 982 -7.65 -10.43 -5.77
C SER A 982 -8.69 -10.18 -6.87
N LEU A 983 -8.30 -10.18 -8.15
CA LEU A 983 -9.24 -10.03 -9.27
C LEU A 983 -10.28 -11.15 -9.33
N LEU A 984 -9.90 -12.40 -9.04
CA LEU A 984 -10.81 -13.55 -9.04
C LEU A 984 -11.99 -13.36 -8.05
N PHE A 985 -11.72 -12.77 -6.89
CA PHE A 985 -12.71 -12.49 -5.84
C PHE A 985 -13.33 -11.09 -5.93
N ALA A 986 -13.34 -10.44 -7.11
CA ALA A 986 -13.93 -9.11 -7.27
C ALA A 986 -15.47 -9.08 -7.11
N GLY A 987 -16.15 -10.23 -7.16
CA GLY A 987 -17.62 -10.35 -7.14
C GLY A 987 -18.27 -10.40 -8.52
N PHE A 988 -17.49 -10.28 -9.60
CA PHE A 988 -17.98 -10.41 -10.99
C PHE A 988 -17.77 -11.81 -11.60
N LEU A 989 -16.56 -12.39 -11.41
CA LEU A 989 -16.22 -13.71 -11.97
C LEU A 989 -16.78 -14.88 -11.14
N LEU A 990 -16.87 -14.67 -9.83
CA LEU A 990 -17.47 -15.61 -8.88
C LEU A 990 -18.61 -14.88 -8.18
N ASN A 991 -19.81 -15.46 -8.25
CA ASN A 991 -20.98 -14.94 -7.56
C ASN A 991 -20.81 -15.12 -6.03
N HIS A 992 -21.18 -14.10 -5.25
CA HIS A 992 -21.07 -14.10 -3.79
C HIS A 992 -21.82 -15.29 -3.16
N ASP A 993 -23.07 -15.50 -3.56
CA ASP A 993 -23.94 -16.54 -2.99
C ASP A 993 -23.52 -17.97 -3.37
N ALA A 994 -22.80 -18.11 -4.49
CA ALA A 994 -22.28 -19.39 -4.96
C ALA A 994 -20.94 -19.76 -4.30
N THR A 995 -20.31 -18.85 -3.57
CA THR A 995 -18.98 -19.06 -2.99
C THR A 995 -19.09 -19.86 -1.68
N PRO A 996 -18.32 -20.95 -1.50
CA PRO A 996 -18.36 -21.73 -0.26
C PRO A 996 -18.06 -20.87 0.97
N ALA A 997 -18.82 -21.06 2.06
CA ALA A 997 -18.69 -20.25 3.28
C ALA A 997 -17.25 -20.18 3.84
N GLY A 998 -16.46 -21.25 3.69
CA GLY A 998 -15.05 -21.29 4.12
C GLY A 998 -14.09 -20.43 3.27
N ALA A 999 -14.49 -20.02 2.07
CA ALA A 999 -13.72 -19.16 1.17
C ALA A 999 -14.20 -17.70 1.16
N LEU A 1000 -15.34 -17.40 1.79
CA LEU A 1000 -15.95 -16.06 1.77
C LEU A 1000 -15.04 -14.97 2.34
N TRP A 1001 -14.22 -15.30 3.35
CA TRP A 1001 -13.26 -14.35 3.93
C TRP A 1001 -12.19 -13.90 2.92
N LEU A 1002 -11.89 -14.67 1.87
CA LEU A 1002 -10.94 -14.30 0.83
C LEU A 1002 -11.46 -13.12 0.00
N GLN A 1003 -12.78 -12.99 -0.14
CA GLN A 1003 -13.40 -11.85 -0.78
C GLN A 1003 -13.15 -10.56 0.01
N THR A 1004 -13.20 -10.62 1.36
CA THR A 1004 -12.88 -9.46 2.22
C THR A 1004 -11.42 -9.03 2.15
N LEU A 1005 -10.52 -9.90 1.67
CA LEU A 1005 -9.11 -9.58 1.45
C LEU A 1005 -8.88 -8.91 0.07
N SER A 1006 -9.87 -8.95 -0.82
CA SER A 1006 -9.73 -8.44 -2.18
C SER A 1006 -9.99 -6.93 -2.26
N ILE A 1007 -8.97 -6.18 -2.69
CA ILE A 1007 -9.15 -4.75 -3.01
C ILE A 1007 -10.01 -4.52 -4.27
N PHE A 1008 -10.08 -5.51 -5.16
CA PHE A 1008 -10.93 -5.45 -6.33
C PHE A 1008 -12.41 -5.55 -5.97
N HIS A 1009 -12.77 -6.31 -4.93
CA HIS A 1009 -14.15 -6.39 -4.47
C HIS A 1009 -14.67 -5.02 -4.01
N TYR A 1010 -13.97 -4.38 -3.07
CA TYR A 1010 -14.35 -3.05 -2.58
C TYR A 1010 -14.34 -2.00 -3.70
N GLY A 1011 -13.36 -2.04 -4.60
CA GLY A 1011 -13.32 -1.14 -5.75
C GLY A 1011 -14.49 -1.35 -6.70
N PHE A 1012 -14.82 -2.60 -7.01
CA PHE A 1012 -15.88 -2.94 -7.96
C PHE A 1012 -17.27 -2.65 -7.40
N GLU A 1013 -17.55 -3.07 -6.16
CA GLU A 1013 -18.81 -2.81 -5.46
C GLU A 1013 -19.06 -1.30 -5.33
N SER A 1014 -18.05 -0.52 -4.93
CA SER A 1014 -18.16 0.94 -4.86
C SER A 1014 -18.52 1.58 -6.21
N LEU A 1015 -17.90 1.14 -7.31
CA LEU A 1015 -18.14 1.71 -8.64
C LEU A 1015 -19.54 1.37 -9.15
N ILE A 1016 -19.98 0.13 -8.99
CA ILE A 1016 -21.29 -0.31 -9.49
C ILE A 1016 -22.44 0.24 -8.66
N VAL A 1017 -22.29 0.29 -7.33
CA VAL A 1017 -23.28 0.88 -6.43
C VAL A 1017 -23.42 2.38 -6.73
N ASN A 1018 -22.31 3.09 -6.98
CA ASN A 1018 -22.35 4.49 -7.38
C ASN A 1018 -23.11 4.71 -8.70
N GLU A 1019 -22.95 3.85 -9.70
CA GLU A 1019 -23.57 4.06 -11.02
C GLU A 1019 -25.01 3.56 -11.10
N VAL A 1020 -25.35 2.44 -10.45
CA VAL A 1020 -26.57 1.67 -10.79
C VAL A 1020 -27.69 1.80 -9.76
N VAL A 1021 -27.41 2.18 -8.50
CA VAL A 1021 -28.46 2.22 -7.45
C VAL A 1021 -29.65 3.12 -7.84
N GLU A 1022 -29.38 4.26 -8.47
CA GLU A 1022 -30.41 5.24 -8.87
C GLU A 1022 -30.95 5.00 -10.30
N LEU A 1023 -30.47 3.97 -11.02
CA LEU A 1023 -30.92 3.68 -12.39
C LEU A 1023 -32.10 2.71 -12.39
N THR A 1024 -33.03 2.91 -13.33
CA THR A 1024 -34.07 1.92 -13.67
C THR A 1024 -33.79 1.37 -15.06
N LEU A 1025 -33.65 0.05 -15.16
CA LEU A 1025 -33.26 -0.65 -16.38
C LEU A 1025 -34.51 -1.15 -17.12
N VAL A 1026 -34.49 -1.06 -18.46
CA VAL A 1026 -35.58 -1.57 -19.30
C VAL A 1026 -35.22 -2.96 -19.81
N ASP A 1027 -36.09 -3.93 -19.55
CA ASP A 1027 -36.07 -5.24 -20.20
C ASP A 1027 -37.16 -5.31 -21.27
N LYS A 1028 -36.75 -5.46 -22.53
CA LYS A 1028 -37.67 -5.61 -23.65
C LYS A 1028 -37.93 -7.09 -23.88
N LYS A 1029 -38.85 -7.66 -23.10
CA LYS A 1029 -39.21 -9.08 -23.22
C LYS A 1029 -40.63 -9.21 -23.74
N TYR A 1030 -40.80 -10.03 -24.79
CA TYR A 1030 -42.11 -10.30 -25.41
C TYR A 1030 -42.85 -9.05 -25.95
N GLY A 1031 -42.13 -7.98 -26.28
CA GLY A 1031 -42.75 -6.73 -26.76
C GLY A 1031 -43.33 -5.83 -25.66
N LEU A 1032 -43.07 -6.15 -24.39
CA LEU A 1032 -43.38 -5.32 -23.23
C LEU A 1032 -42.08 -4.73 -22.65
N ASP A 1033 -42.12 -3.45 -22.30
CA ASP A 1033 -41.02 -2.76 -21.61
C ASP A 1033 -41.20 -2.95 -20.10
N ILE A 1034 -40.52 -3.95 -19.51
CA ILE A 1034 -40.52 -4.19 -18.07
C ILE A 1034 -39.42 -3.35 -17.44
N THR A 1035 -39.75 -2.51 -16.47
CA THR A 1035 -38.79 -1.65 -15.78
C THR A 1035 -38.37 -2.27 -14.47
N VAL A 1036 -37.08 -2.55 -14.30
CA VAL A 1036 -36.55 -3.14 -13.07
C VAL A 1036 -35.63 -2.12 -12.37
N PRO A 1037 -35.82 -1.84 -11.08
CA PRO A 1037 -34.91 -1.00 -10.30
C PRO A 1037 -33.50 -1.60 -10.26
N GLY A 1038 -32.47 -0.78 -10.51
CA GLY A 1038 -31.07 -1.19 -10.46
C GLY A 1038 -30.66 -1.73 -9.09
N ALA A 1039 -31.21 -1.18 -8.01
CA ALA A 1039 -31.03 -1.65 -6.64
C ALA A 1039 -31.46 -3.13 -6.44
N ALA A 1040 -32.54 -3.57 -7.10
CA ALA A 1040 -32.99 -4.96 -7.03
C ALA A 1040 -32.04 -5.90 -7.77
N ILE A 1041 -31.52 -5.46 -8.93
CA ILE A 1041 -30.53 -6.21 -9.70
C ILE A 1041 -29.23 -6.33 -8.91
N LEU A 1042 -28.73 -5.25 -8.31
CA LEU A 1042 -27.53 -5.28 -7.45
C LEU A 1042 -27.67 -6.28 -6.30
N SER A 1043 -28.81 -6.27 -5.61
CA SER A 1043 -29.09 -7.23 -4.54
C SER A 1043 -29.11 -8.68 -5.05
N SER A 1044 -29.58 -8.93 -6.27
CA SER A 1044 -29.58 -10.29 -6.87
C SER A 1044 -28.18 -10.80 -7.22
N PHE A 1045 -27.22 -9.89 -7.43
CA PHE A 1045 -25.80 -10.22 -7.63
C PHE A 1045 -25.02 -10.30 -6.29
N GLY A 1046 -25.70 -10.12 -5.15
CA GLY A 1046 -25.09 -10.16 -3.82
C GLY A 1046 -24.34 -8.89 -3.42
N PHE A 1047 -24.57 -7.76 -4.11
CA PHE A 1047 -23.99 -6.46 -3.73
C PHE A 1047 -24.90 -5.72 -2.75
N ASN A 1048 -24.29 -4.98 -1.82
CA ASN A 1048 -25.01 -4.19 -0.84
C ASN A 1048 -25.19 -2.73 -1.29
N ASN A 1049 -26.44 -2.32 -1.52
CA ASN A 1049 -26.81 -0.99 -1.99
C ASN A 1049 -26.33 0.16 -1.07
N SER A 1050 -26.07 -0.12 0.20
CA SER A 1050 -25.62 0.85 1.20
C SER A 1050 -24.10 0.85 1.46
N ALA A 1051 -23.34 -0.04 0.80
CA ALA A 1051 -21.94 -0.30 1.13
C ALA A 1051 -20.93 0.73 0.60
N LEU A 1052 -21.32 1.64 -0.29
CA LEU A 1052 -20.43 2.59 -0.98
C LEU A 1052 -19.38 3.26 -0.06
N TRP A 1053 -19.81 3.88 1.04
CA TRP A 1053 -18.88 4.54 1.97
C TRP A 1053 -18.06 3.57 2.83
N THR A 1054 -18.63 2.40 3.11
CA THR A 1054 -17.92 1.33 3.84
C THR A 1054 -16.76 0.81 3.01
N ASP A 1055 -16.96 0.60 1.71
CA ASP A 1055 -15.95 0.08 0.79
C ASP A 1055 -14.86 1.12 0.49
N ILE A 1056 -15.25 2.39 0.27
CA ILE A 1056 -14.30 3.51 0.16
C ILE A 1056 -13.41 3.60 1.41
N ARG A 1057 -14.01 3.48 2.61
CA ARG A 1057 -13.27 3.48 3.87
C ARG A 1057 -12.32 2.28 3.95
N ASN A 1058 -12.78 1.09 3.56
CA ASN A 1058 -11.96 -0.12 3.57
C ASN A 1058 -10.76 -0.01 2.61
N LEU A 1059 -10.95 0.52 1.40
CA LEU A 1059 -9.85 0.82 0.47
C LEU A 1059 -8.82 1.77 1.08
N GLY A 1060 -9.28 2.83 1.75
CA GLY A 1060 -8.41 3.75 2.49
C GLY A 1060 -7.62 3.07 3.61
N ILE A 1061 -8.26 2.17 4.36
CA ILE A 1061 -7.61 1.36 5.41
C ILE A 1061 -6.58 0.40 4.80
N PHE A 1062 -6.87 -0.25 3.68
CA PHE A 1062 -5.92 -1.10 2.96
C PHE A 1062 -4.69 -0.31 2.53
N ALA A 1063 -4.87 0.86 1.91
CA ALA A 1063 -3.76 1.72 1.52
C ALA A 1063 -2.89 2.12 2.72
N ALA A 1064 -3.51 2.60 3.82
CA ALA A 1064 -2.78 3.04 5.00
C ALA A 1064 -2.07 1.88 5.72
N SER A 1065 -2.72 0.74 5.90
CA SER A 1065 -2.16 -0.43 6.57
C SER A 1065 -0.96 -1.01 5.83
N PHE A 1066 -1.03 -1.15 4.50
CA PHE A 1066 0.10 -1.64 3.71
C PHE A 1066 1.25 -0.64 3.63
N ILE A 1067 0.99 0.67 3.67
CA ILE A 1067 2.06 1.68 3.81
C ILE A 1067 2.78 1.55 5.15
N LEU A 1068 2.03 1.34 6.25
CA LEU A 1068 2.62 1.13 7.58
C LEU A 1068 3.40 -0.19 7.65
N LEU A 1069 2.86 -1.27 7.06
CA LEU A 1069 3.55 -2.55 6.94
C LEU A 1069 4.82 -2.44 6.09
N ALA A 1070 4.77 -1.69 4.98
CA ALA A 1070 5.94 -1.39 4.15
C ALA A 1070 7.03 -0.64 4.94
N TYR A 1071 6.63 0.36 5.73
CA TYR A 1071 7.55 1.05 6.64
C TYR A 1071 8.15 0.10 7.69
N ALA A 1072 7.32 -0.72 8.35
CA ALA A 1072 7.77 -1.67 9.35
C ALA A 1072 8.74 -2.71 8.76
N ALA A 1073 8.40 -3.26 7.58
CA ALA A 1073 9.25 -4.18 6.84
C ALA A 1073 10.59 -3.54 6.48
N MET A 1074 10.59 -2.30 5.97
CA MET A 1074 11.81 -1.54 5.70
C MET A 1074 12.62 -1.29 6.99
N HIS A 1075 11.96 -0.94 8.10
CA HIS A 1075 12.64 -0.66 9.35
C HIS A 1075 13.32 -1.91 9.95
N VAL A 1076 12.66 -3.07 9.88
CA VAL A 1076 13.08 -4.35 10.48
C VAL A 1076 13.97 -5.20 9.56
N LEU A 1077 13.57 -5.41 8.30
CA LEU A 1077 14.27 -6.31 7.37
C LEU A 1077 15.52 -5.69 6.76
N LEU A 1078 15.57 -4.36 6.66
CA LEU A 1078 16.70 -3.62 6.08
C LEU A 1078 17.61 -3.00 7.14
N VAL A 1079 17.69 -3.66 8.30
CA VAL A 1079 18.82 -3.47 9.19
C VAL A 1079 19.99 -4.25 8.62
N GLU A 1080 21.10 -3.57 8.39
CA GLU A 1080 22.33 -4.22 7.95
C GLU A 1080 22.80 -5.20 9.03
N LYS A 1081 22.49 -6.48 8.84
CA LYS A 1081 23.11 -7.58 9.58
C LYS A 1081 24.34 -8.00 8.77
N ARG A 1082 25.47 -7.29 8.89
CA ARG A 1082 26.75 -7.78 8.35
C ARG A 1082 27.41 -8.71 9.36
#